data_AF-K2D2N8-F1
#
_entry.id   AF-K2D2N8-F1
#
_cell.length_a   1.000
_cell.length_b   1.000
_cell.length_c   1.000
_cell.angle_alpha   90.00
_cell.angle_beta   90.00
_cell.angle_gamma   90.00
#
_symmetry.space_group_name_H-M   'P 1'
#
loop_
_entity.id
_entity.type
_entity.pdbx_description
1 polymer ?
#
loop_
_entity_poly.entity_id
_entity_poly.type
_entity_poly.pdbx_seq_one_letter_code
_entity_poly.pdbx_strand_id
1 'polypeptide(L)'
;MDYHNHLDHRIETCLIHCAKKYTDSEAIVEFDHIDAPPKKITYSALITQSNYFAQRLVSQKIRPGERVILISFNSIQSIIAIIGVWIAKGTVVFIDPDLSKEEIERQIKIADARFFISNDALNCQANAIIKSATVYQDCDENIAAIMFTSGSGGSVKPVMLSHHNFIYLMHAYQEKNLGKAGEVSLTILPLFHIAGLFCGIIEPLFLQIKIILLKKVETEILKKAFLCEKPNLFMTVPRLLEIIDFKMIKKISTYSVLKKILLNMLVKVNYFFEKYSDISFGKLFFKEIHNQFGGKLTTILCGSAHLSACIQKRFLSYGFNVLCAYGLTETCGPIAITDLKSCFKLNSVGRCLNANDLSILPDKEIIYCGPALMMGYFRDIAATQQAIKSGYFYTKDLGSLDRSKNLYINGRKDELIVFSDGKKVLLSNVEACYMHIDGIDDFAVFAEKNLYQDGIAFVFVAKKNADLQSIVQAVRTRSATLKPPFKINQIYHTSHIPRTNTFKIKRYQLHNLVKIKNIQTESAQKLIDLFEKFLPEKKGKISENSYFSELNIDSLLATQLCAEINMCFNTSMTPTVFWFYQNVAELDCYLKSEKTKQKNKVSQTRRDRIAIVAVDAFFPGNANNETMYWDNLLKKKDCIITVPAARWDAEQFYDAYTLAPGKINNKVGGFIDLPTHFDPSEFNIKPRIAASMDPQQKILLMRVKNLLSYDSKNTVESWRYSNTGLFIGAGFSDFMIQVAQSVPNDKINPYTGINSADFTLTARVAHCFGLMGPAMIIKTACSSSLVAVHSAVRALQSGDCDAAIAGGINLMLIPQMSICLTKGGFLSPDGKCKTFDKTANGYVRSEGCGLVLLKRLDDAKKAGDTVLATILGSAVNQDGPSHAIFAPNGQAQINCYQAALDEADIHPHQIGLIESHGTGTQLGDAIEMQSIQAVYDLDREKENTLYIGAVKSNIGHTESAAGIAGLIKSILALNQQWIPANLHFTNLNSHIHFKNSAIVLPNESFSLKNRQLKYAAVSSFGIAGTNAHMILSVDQNVEL
;
A
#
# COMPACT_ATOMS: atom_id res chain seq x y z
N MET A 1 16.11 11.21 51.74
CA MET A 1 17.46 11.72 52.03
C MET A 1 17.46 13.18 51.64
N ASP A 2 17.65 14.06 52.62
CA ASP A 2 17.67 15.52 52.47
C ASP A 2 18.76 15.97 51.49
N TYR A 3 18.37 16.47 50.32
CA TYR A 3 19.28 17.02 49.30
C TYR A 3 19.05 18.52 49.04
N HIS A 4 18.48 19.24 50.01
CA HIS A 4 18.01 20.61 49.77
C HIS A 4 19.01 21.75 50.04
N ASN A 5 20.19 21.53 50.63
CA ASN A 5 20.94 22.66 51.21
C ASN A 5 22.30 23.05 50.61
N HIS A 6 22.87 22.37 49.61
CA HIS A 6 24.18 22.79 49.04
C HIS A 6 24.38 22.61 47.53
N LEU A 7 23.31 22.46 46.74
CA LEU A 7 23.45 22.41 45.29
C LEU A 7 23.57 23.82 44.71
N ASP A 8 24.66 24.09 43.99
CA ASP A 8 24.77 25.26 43.11
C ASP A 8 23.49 25.36 42.28
N HIS A 9 22.67 26.39 42.51
CA HIS A 9 21.32 26.46 41.94
C HIS A 9 21.30 26.74 40.42
N ARG A 10 22.48 26.88 39.79
CA ARG A 10 22.61 27.31 38.40
C ARG A 10 23.70 26.54 37.63
N ILE A 11 23.38 26.22 36.38
CA ILE A 11 24.19 25.39 35.48
C ILE A 11 25.58 25.99 35.28
N GLU A 12 25.68 27.31 35.07
CA GLU A 12 26.96 27.95 34.81
C GLU A 12 27.91 27.85 36.01
N THR A 13 27.40 27.83 37.25
CA THR A 13 28.24 27.68 38.44
C THR A 13 28.86 26.28 38.48
N CYS A 14 28.07 25.24 38.18
CA CYS A 14 28.56 23.87 38.05
C CYS A 14 29.65 23.76 36.96
N LEU A 15 29.43 24.40 35.80
CA LEU A 15 30.38 24.38 34.68
C LEU A 15 31.67 25.16 34.99
N ILE A 16 31.59 26.31 35.66
CA ILE A 16 32.75 27.09 36.11
C ILE A 16 33.55 26.29 37.13
N HIS A 17 32.89 25.62 38.08
CA HIS A 17 33.55 24.74 39.05
C HIS A 17 34.28 23.58 38.35
N CYS A 18 33.63 22.94 37.38
CA CYS A 18 34.25 21.90 36.55
C CYS A 18 35.48 22.43 35.80
N ALA A 19 35.36 23.60 35.17
CA ALA A 19 36.46 24.18 34.40
C ALA A 19 37.68 24.57 35.25
N LYS A 20 37.48 24.96 36.52
CA LYS A 20 38.59 25.18 37.47
C LYS A 20 39.35 23.90 37.81
N LYS A 21 38.67 22.76 37.79
CA LYS A 21 39.25 21.46 38.12
C LYS A 21 39.94 20.80 36.91
N TYR A 22 39.51 21.10 35.69
CA TYR A 22 40.00 20.49 34.45
C TYR A 22 40.49 21.52 33.41
N THR A 23 41.14 22.58 33.89
CA THR A 23 41.56 23.78 33.17
C THR A 23 42.08 23.51 31.75
N ASP A 24 43.08 22.65 31.63
CA ASP A 24 43.80 22.39 30.37
C ASP A 24 43.26 21.19 29.58
N SER A 25 42.22 20.52 30.08
CA SER A 25 41.60 19.39 29.38
C SER A 25 40.82 19.89 28.17
N GLU A 26 40.92 19.18 27.04
CA GLU A 26 40.09 19.43 25.85
C GLU A 26 38.62 19.18 26.18
N ALA A 27 37.79 20.22 26.14
CA ALA A 27 36.37 20.12 26.41
C ALA A 27 35.59 19.72 25.14
N ILE A 28 35.85 20.42 24.04
CA ILE A 28 35.08 20.29 22.81
C ILE A 28 36.00 20.28 21.59
N VAL A 29 35.71 19.39 20.65
CA VAL A 29 36.29 19.32 19.31
C VAL A 29 35.18 19.49 18.28
N GLU A 30 35.31 20.45 17.38
CA GLU A 30 34.33 20.76 16.35
C GLU A 30 34.86 20.40 14.96
N PHE A 31 34.06 19.64 14.21
CA PHE A 31 34.27 19.35 12.80
C PHE A 31 33.26 20.14 11.95
N ASP A 32 33.79 21.01 11.08
CA ASP A 32 33.00 21.89 10.19
C ASP A 32 32.87 21.29 8.78
N HIS A 33 34.00 21.05 8.11
CA HIS A 33 34.08 20.50 6.75
C HIS A 33 35.14 19.40 6.65
N ILE A 34 35.06 18.58 5.59
CA ILE A 34 35.95 17.43 5.40
C ILE A 34 37.42 17.83 5.25
N ASP A 35 37.69 18.98 4.61
CA ASP A 35 39.06 19.44 4.32
C ASP A 35 39.65 20.34 5.41
N ALA A 36 38.82 20.83 6.34
CA ALA A 36 39.26 21.70 7.42
C ALA A 36 39.83 20.88 8.61
N PRO A 37 40.89 21.37 9.29
CA PRO A 37 41.30 20.81 10.58
C PRO A 37 40.22 21.05 11.64
N PRO A 38 40.03 20.13 12.60
CA PRO A 38 39.04 20.30 13.64
C PRO A 38 39.44 21.43 14.59
N LYS A 39 38.47 22.26 14.99
CA LYS A 39 38.67 23.30 16.01
C LYS A 39 38.58 22.65 17.39
N LYS A 40 39.38 23.12 18.34
CA LYS A 40 39.42 22.57 19.69
C LYS A 40 39.38 23.68 20.72
N ILE A 41 38.76 23.42 21.86
CA ILE A 41 38.73 24.35 22.98
C ILE A 41 38.87 23.59 24.30
N THR A 42 39.69 24.12 25.21
CA THR A 42 39.84 23.60 26.57
C THR A 42 38.73 24.13 27.47
N TYR A 43 38.53 23.52 28.64
CA TYR A 43 37.57 24.01 29.63
C TYR A 43 37.85 25.47 30.05
N SER A 44 39.11 25.81 30.30
CA SER A 44 39.50 27.17 30.66
C SER A 44 39.19 28.18 29.55
N ALA A 45 39.55 27.85 28.30
CA ALA A 45 39.27 28.72 27.16
C ALA A 45 37.76 28.87 26.92
N LEU A 46 36.98 27.80 27.10
CA LEU A 46 35.52 27.82 26.96
C LEU A 46 34.88 28.79 27.94
N ILE A 47 35.23 28.71 29.24
CA ILE A 47 34.69 29.61 30.27
C ILE A 47 35.23 31.03 30.10
N THR A 48 36.48 31.22 29.70
CA THR A 48 37.06 32.55 29.46
C THR A 48 36.33 33.27 28.32
N GLN A 49 36.13 32.59 27.19
CA GLN A 49 35.39 33.16 26.05
C GLN A 49 33.90 33.38 26.37
N SER A 50 33.30 32.51 27.18
CA SER A 50 31.91 32.67 27.65
C SER A 50 31.75 33.89 28.57
N ASN A 51 32.72 34.13 29.46
CA ASN A 51 32.75 35.34 30.30
C ASN A 51 32.91 36.61 29.45
N TYR A 52 33.77 36.59 28.43
CA TYR A 52 33.91 37.71 27.51
C TYR A 52 32.60 37.99 26.76
N PHE A 53 31.90 36.94 26.31
CA PHE A 53 30.58 37.08 25.70
C PHE A 53 29.54 37.65 26.68
N ALA A 54 29.53 37.18 27.93
CA ALA A 54 28.67 37.68 29.00
C ALA A 54 28.91 39.18 29.26
N GLN A 55 30.18 39.61 29.33
CA GLN A 55 30.54 41.02 29.50
C GLN A 55 30.01 41.89 28.36
N ARG A 56 29.99 41.39 27.13
CA ARG A 56 29.36 42.10 26.00
C ARG A 56 27.86 42.26 26.21
N LEU A 57 27.13 41.23 26.63
CA LEU A 57 25.71 41.36 26.94
C LEU A 57 25.45 42.35 28.08
N VAL A 58 26.27 42.33 29.13
CA VAL A 58 26.23 43.29 30.25
C VAL A 58 26.49 44.72 29.75
N SER A 59 27.48 44.93 28.88
CA SER A 59 27.75 46.25 28.27
C SER A 59 26.57 46.77 27.45
N GLN A 60 25.77 45.86 26.89
CA GLN A 60 24.55 46.16 26.15
C GLN A 60 23.31 46.28 27.05
N LYS A 61 23.51 46.24 28.38
CA LYS A 61 22.52 46.39 29.46
C LYS A 61 21.48 45.26 29.53
N ILE A 62 21.90 44.01 29.36
CA ILE A 62 21.04 42.85 29.64
C ILE A 62 20.60 42.84 31.11
N ARG A 63 19.35 42.44 31.38
CA ARG A 63 18.80 42.27 32.74
C ARG A 63 18.76 40.78 33.13
N PRO A 64 18.83 40.44 34.43
CA PRO A 64 18.55 39.09 34.87
C PRO A 64 17.20 38.58 34.35
N GLY A 65 17.15 37.32 33.90
CA GLY A 65 16.00 36.68 33.28
C GLY A 65 15.65 37.20 31.88
N GLU A 66 16.42 38.13 31.31
CA GLU A 66 16.14 38.62 29.97
C GLU A 66 16.44 37.56 28.91
N ARG A 67 15.54 37.44 27.94
CA ARG A 67 15.59 36.44 26.87
C ARG A 67 16.61 36.83 25.83
N VAL A 68 17.37 35.84 25.36
CA VAL A 68 18.32 35.96 24.25
C VAL A 68 18.01 34.87 23.24
N ILE A 69 17.58 35.26 22.04
CA ILE A 69 17.28 34.32 20.95
C ILE A 69 18.59 33.83 20.32
N LEU A 70 18.74 32.52 20.24
CA LEU A 70 19.85 31.84 19.60
C LEU A 70 19.32 31.00 18.41
N ILE A 71 19.72 31.40 17.20
CA ILE A 71 19.45 30.69 15.94
C ILE A 71 20.79 30.20 15.40
N SER A 72 21.22 29.02 15.82
CA SER A 72 22.56 28.53 15.54
C SER A 72 22.67 27.01 15.46
N PHE A 73 23.63 26.52 14.69
CA PHE A 73 23.97 25.10 14.59
C PHE A 73 24.88 24.66 15.74
N ASN A 74 25.21 23.37 15.79
CA ASN A 74 26.22 22.83 16.69
C ASN A 74 27.59 23.45 16.40
N SER A 75 28.07 24.29 17.32
CA SER A 75 29.42 24.84 17.26
C SER A 75 29.92 25.20 18.66
N ILE A 76 31.25 25.29 18.79
CA ILE A 76 31.91 25.83 19.98
C ILE A 76 31.38 27.23 20.29
N GLN A 77 31.19 28.06 19.27
CA GLN A 77 30.73 29.43 19.41
C GLN A 77 29.28 29.52 19.92
N SER A 78 28.41 28.60 19.49
CA SER A 78 27.04 28.47 20.03
C SER A 78 27.06 28.15 21.52
N ILE A 79 27.95 27.24 21.95
CA ILE A 79 28.07 26.83 23.36
C ILE A 79 28.63 27.96 24.21
N ILE A 80 29.64 28.69 23.70
CA ILE A 80 30.15 29.91 24.32
C ILE A 80 29.02 30.93 24.54
N ALA A 81 28.17 31.13 23.52
CA ALA A 81 27.05 32.05 23.63
C ALA A 81 26.02 31.58 24.69
N ILE A 82 25.66 30.30 24.71
CA ILE A 82 24.73 29.72 25.69
C ILE A 82 25.25 29.94 27.13
N ILE A 83 26.49 29.53 27.39
CA ILE A 83 27.10 29.69 28.72
C ILE A 83 27.24 31.18 29.07
N GLY A 84 27.64 32.02 28.12
CA GLY A 84 27.75 33.46 28.32
C GLY A 84 26.42 34.13 28.66
N VAL A 85 25.30 33.70 28.07
CA VAL A 85 23.95 34.15 28.45
C VAL A 85 23.63 33.76 29.88
N TRP A 86 23.91 32.51 30.28
CA TRP A 86 23.67 32.05 31.66
C TRP A 86 24.55 32.78 32.69
N ILE A 87 25.83 33.05 32.37
CA ILE A 87 26.73 33.87 33.20
C ILE A 87 26.17 35.30 33.36
N ALA A 88 25.62 35.87 32.28
CA ALA A 88 24.94 37.17 32.32
C ALA A 88 23.54 37.11 32.97
N LYS A 89 23.16 35.98 33.57
CA LYS A 89 21.86 35.71 34.21
C LYS A 89 20.66 35.81 33.26
N GLY A 90 20.87 35.69 31.95
CA GLY A 90 19.80 35.67 30.96
C GLY A 90 19.23 34.28 30.70
N THR A 91 18.14 34.24 29.94
CA THR A 91 17.46 33.02 29.49
C THR A 91 17.75 32.79 28.00
N VAL A 92 18.18 31.59 27.62
CA VAL A 92 18.40 31.26 26.21
C VAL A 92 17.10 30.81 25.56
N VAL A 93 16.70 31.43 24.46
CA VAL A 93 15.59 30.97 23.63
C VAL A 93 16.16 30.27 22.40
N PHE A 94 15.92 28.98 22.29
CA PHE A 94 16.43 28.19 21.16
C PHE A 94 15.44 28.20 20.01
N ILE A 95 15.89 28.65 18.85
CA ILE A 95 15.16 28.55 17.59
C ILE A 95 15.99 27.73 16.62
N ASP A 96 15.33 26.75 16.00
CA ASP A 96 15.95 25.86 15.03
C ASP A 96 16.30 26.64 13.74
N PRO A 97 17.59 26.69 13.33
CA PRO A 97 18.05 27.42 12.15
C PRO A 97 17.57 26.82 10.81
N ASP A 98 17.10 25.57 10.80
CA ASP A 98 16.58 24.90 9.60
C ASP A 98 15.06 25.15 9.39
N LEU A 99 14.42 25.94 10.26
CA LEU A 99 13.02 26.33 10.08
C LEU A 99 12.83 27.31 8.92
N SER A 100 11.62 27.36 8.35
CA SER A 100 11.30 28.36 7.34
C SER A 100 11.39 29.76 7.93
N LYS A 101 11.70 30.75 7.08
CA LYS A 101 11.82 32.15 7.50
C LYS A 101 10.57 32.63 8.25
N GLU A 102 9.38 32.28 7.76
CA GLU A 102 8.10 32.62 8.39
C GLU A 102 7.96 32.01 9.79
N GLU A 103 8.38 30.75 9.98
CA GLU A 103 8.29 30.07 11.28
C GLU A 103 9.34 30.60 12.27
N ILE A 104 10.54 30.93 11.79
CA ILE A 104 11.56 31.64 12.57
C ILE A 104 11.01 32.99 13.02
N GLU A 105 10.45 33.79 12.11
CA GLU A 105 9.84 35.09 12.43
C GLU A 105 8.69 34.95 13.42
N ARG A 106 7.87 33.90 13.29
CA ARG A 106 6.78 33.62 14.23
C ARG A 106 7.31 33.28 15.62
N GLN A 107 8.32 32.42 15.73
CA GLN A 107 8.94 32.08 17.01
C GLN A 107 9.68 33.27 17.63
N ILE A 108 10.33 34.10 16.81
CA ILE A 108 10.92 35.37 17.24
C ILE A 108 9.87 36.28 17.87
N LYS A 109 8.71 36.43 17.22
CA LYS A 109 7.59 37.22 17.74
C LYS A 109 7.03 36.66 19.06
N ILE A 110 6.92 35.34 19.19
CA ILE A 110 6.45 34.69 20.42
C ILE A 110 7.45 34.87 21.56
N ALA A 111 8.74 34.65 21.26
CA ALA A 111 9.83 34.77 22.21
C ALA A 111 10.02 36.20 22.71
N ASP A 112 9.76 37.18 21.85
CA ASP A 112 9.72 38.60 22.20
C ASP A 112 10.97 39.01 22.99
N ALA A 113 12.13 38.82 22.37
CA ALA A 113 13.44 39.08 22.97
C ALA A 113 14.10 40.30 22.34
N ARG A 114 14.87 41.03 23.15
CA ARG A 114 15.66 42.18 22.68
C ARG A 114 16.94 41.77 21.96
N PHE A 115 17.54 40.66 22.39
CA PHE A 115 18.84 40.20 21.91
C PHE A 115 18.70 39.01 20.96
N PHE A 116 19.38 39.10 19.83
CA PHE A 116 19.41 38.06 18.79
C PHE A 116 20.84 37.66 18.48
N ILE A 117 21.07 36.35 18.40
CA ILE A 117 22.34 35.74 18.03
C ILE A 117 22.06 34.76 16.87
N SER A 118 22.71 35.00 15.73
CA SER A 118 22.66 34.12 14.55
C SER A 118 24.05 33.61 14.16
N ASN A 119 24.11 32.54 13.37
CA ASN A 119 25.36 31.97 12.86
C ASN A 119 26.29 33.00 12.19
N ASP A 120 25.76 33.85 11.30
CA ASP A 120 26.56 34.85 10.58
C ASP A 120 27.17 35.87 11.55
N ALA A 121 26.40 36.23 12.58
CA ALA A 121 26.81 37.16 13.62
C ALA A 121 27.89 36.57 14.54
N LEU A 122 27.83 35.25 14.81
CA LEU A 122 28.81 34.51 15.61
C LEU A 122 30.17 34.34 14.90
N ASN A 123 30.17 34.24 13.57
CA ASN A 123 31.39 34.12 12.77
C ASN A 123 32.15 35.45 12.61
N CYS A 124 31.46 36.59 12.61
CA CYS A 124 32.07 37.88 12.32
C CYS A 124 32.70 38.61 13.51
N GLN A 125 32.53 38.15 14.76
CA GLN A 125 32.99 38.76 16.03
C GLN A 125 32.66 40.25 16.29
N ALA A 126 32.38 41.08 15.27
CA ALA A 126 32.17 42.51 15.36
C ALA A 126 30.72 42.85 15.77
N ASN A 127 29.70 42.22 15.14
CA ASN A 127 28.28 42.51 15.38
C ASN A 127 27.46 41.24 15.68
N ALA A 128 27.82 40.50 16.72
CA ALA A 128 27.15 39.25 17.10
C ALA A 128 25.74 39.42 17.70
N ILE A 129 25.38 40.64 18.11
CA ILE A 129 24.19 40.94 18.90
C ILE A 129 23.37 42.02 18.18
N ILE A 130 22.22 41.64 17.64
CA ILE A 130 21.27 42.57 17.00
C ILE A 130 20.21 42.97 18.05
N LYS A 131 19.88 44.27 18.15
CA LYS A 131 18.90 44.81 19.09
C LYS A 131 17.57 45.12 18.38
N SER A 132 16.47 44.57 18.90
CA SER A 132 15.09 44.91 18.48
C SER A 132 14.48 46.03 19.34
N ALA A 133 13.43 46.68 18.83
CA ALA A 133 12.64 47.72 19.50
C ALA A 133 11.60 47.18 20.49
N THR A 134 11.41 45.86 20.58
CA THR A 134 10.38 45.24 21.44
C THR A 134 10.75 45.26 22.93
N VAL A 135 9.77 45.61 23.75
CA VAL A 135 9.84 45.76 25.21
C VAL A 135 8.63 45.03 25.80
N TYR A 136 8.80 44.01 26.64
CA TYR A 136 7.88 43.69 27.77
C TYR A 136 8.37 42.56 28.72
N GLN A 137 8.15 42.83 30.02
CA GLN A 137 8.31 42.08 31.29
C GLN A 137 9.24 40.86 31.40
N ASP A 138 10.01 40.93 32.50
CA ASP A 138 11.13 40.09 32.91
C ASP A 138 10.73 38.59 33.03
N CYS A 139 11.58 37.70 32.51
CA CYS A 139 11.49 36.30 32.93
C CYS A 139 12.15 36.15 34.29
N ASP A 140 11.80 35.06 34.95
CA ASP A 140 12.52 34.60 36.11
C ASP A 140 13.95 34.20 35.71
N GLU A 141 14.96 34.72 36.44
CA GLU A 141 16.36 34.34 36.23
C GLU A 141 16.58 32.82 36.38
N ASN A 142 15.70 32.12 37.10
CA ASN A 142 15.72 30.68 37.24
C ASN A 142 15.46 29.93 35.93
N ILE A 143 14.90 30.58 34.90
CA ILE A 143 14.67 29.97 33.58
C ILE A 143 15.99 29.93 32.80
N ALA A 144 16.53 28.73 32.61
CA ALA A 144 17.73 28.49 31.84
C ALA A 144 17.45 28.56 30.33
N ALA A 145 16.35 27.93 29.89
CA ALA A 145 16.05 27.75 28.49
C ALA A 145 14.54 27.86 28.19
N ILE A 146 14.23 28.46 27.05
CA ILE A 146 12.92 28.34 26.40
C ILE A 146 13.11 27.57 25.09
N MET A 147 12.41 26.44 24.96
CA MET A 147 12.48 25.59 23.77
C MET A 147 11.10 25.38 23.16
N PHE A 148 11.02 25.57 21.86
CA PHE A 148 9.77 25.38 21.11
C PHE A 148 9.50 23.89 20.85
N THR A 149 8.29 23.42 21.19
CA THR A 149 7.80 22.06 20.89
C THR A 149 6.58 22.12 19.98
N SER A 150 6.40 21.12 19.10
CA SER A 150 5.35 21.14 18.07
C SER A 150 3.91 21.00 18.60
N GLY A 151 3.72 20.72 19.90
CA GLY A 151 2.40 20.56 20.52
C GLY A 151 1.56 19.43 19.90
N SER A 152 0.50 19.03 20.57
CA SER A 152 -0.46 18.04 20.05
C SER A 152 -1.42 18.59 18.99
N GLY A 153 -1.57 19.93 18.91
CA GLY A 153 -2.55 20.61 18.07
C GLY A 153 -1.98 21.29 16.83
N GLY A 154 -0.70 21.08 16.51
CA GLY A 154 -0.02 21.74 15.40
C GLY A 154 0.42 23.19 15.66
N SER A 155 0.02 23.80 16.78
CA SER A 155 0.57 25.08 17.25
C SER A 155 1.82 24.86 18.12
N VAL A 156 2.91 25.55 17.77
CA VAL A 156 4.17 25.42 18.50
C VAL A 156 4.08 26.12 19.85
N LYS A 157 4.50 25.44 20.91
CA LYS A 157 4.44 25.91 22.29
C LYS A 157 5.86 26.14 22.84
N PRO A 158 6.16 27.32 23.40
CA PRO A 158 7.44 27.59 24.07
C PRO A 158 7.45 26.98 25.48
N VAL A 159 8.31 26.00 25.74
CA VAL A 159 8.47 25.32 27.03
C VAL A 159 9.51 26.06 27.88
N MET A 160 9.16 26.43 29.12
CA MET A 160 10.08 27.04 30.07
C MET A 160 10.78 25.99 30.93
N LEU A 161 12.11 25.96 30.86
CA LEU A 161 12.98 25.02 31.59
C LEU A 161 13.89 25.78 32.54
N SER A 162 13.87 25.37 33.80
CA SER A 162 14.67 25.99 34.86
C SER A 162 16.06 25.39 34.95
N HIS A 163 17.01 26.14 35.54
CA HIS A 163 18.31 25.60 35.92
C HIS A 163 18.18 24.37 36.83
N HIS A 164 17.22 24.39 37.76
CA HIS A 164 16.95 23.28 38.67
C HIS A 164 16.59 21.98 37.93
N ASN A 165 15.78 22.06 36.87
CA ASN A 165 15.39 20.87 36.09
C ASN A 165 16.63 20.17 35.51
N PHE A 166 17.57 20.94 34.94
CA PHE A 166 18.81 20.40 34.40
C PHE A 166 19.70 19.81 35.49
N ILE A 167 19.92 20.53 36.59
CA ILE A 167 20.78 20.07 37.70
C ILE A 167 20.24 18.77 38.30
N TYR A 168 18.93 18.66 38.52
CA TYR A 168 18.31 17.40 38.97
C TYR A 168 18.63 16.24 38.02
N LEU A 169 18.45 16.42 36.71
CA LEU A 169 18.76 15.39 35.73
C LEU A 169 20.25 15.04 35.72
N MET A 170 21.15 16.02 35.85
CA MET A 170 22.60 15.77 35.91
C MET A 170 22.95 14.83 37.08
N HIS A 171 22.43 15.11 38.28
CA HIS A 171 22.66 14.26 39.45
C HIS A 171 22.05 12.87 39.28
N ALA A 172 20.82 12.79 38.77
CA ALA A 172 20.16 11.51 38.52
C ALA A 172 20.94 10.64 37.52
N TYR A 173 21.56 11.24 36.49
CA TYR A 173 22.41 10.51 35.53
C TYR A 173 23.73 10.07 36.15
N GLN A 174 24.34 10.93 36.96
CA GLN A 174 25.55 10.61 37.70
C GLN A 174 25.36 9.42 38.65
N GLU A 175 24.24 9.36 39.38
CA GLU A 175 23.89 8.22 40.25
C GLU A 175 23.77 6.90 39.48
N LYS A 176 23.30 6.96 38.23
CA LYS A 176 23.20 5.79 37.34
C LYS A 176 24.53 5.41 36.69
N ASN A 177 25.62 6.14 36.93
CA ASN A 177 26.94 5.94 36.31
C ASN A 177 26.88 5.95 34.77
N LEU A 178 26.07 6.82 34.20
CA LEU A 178 25.95 7.01 32.76
C LEU A 178 27.08 7.95 32.30
N GLY A 179 28.20 7.37 31.88
CA GLY A 179 29.38 8.11 31.46
C GLY A 179 30.40 8.35 32.58
N LYS A 180 31.67 8.51 32.20
CA LYS A 180 32.80 8.71 33.13
C LYS A 180 33.75 9.81 32.66
N ALA A 181 34.41 10.46 33.61
CA ALA A 181 35.46 11.43 33.32
C ALA A 181 36.56 10.83 32.42
N GLY A 182 36.99 11.59 31.42
CA GLY A 182 38.00 11.16 30.43
C GLY A 182 37.44 10.34 29.27
N GLU A 183 36.15 10.08 29.22
CA GLU A 183 35.49 9.52 28.04
C GLU A 183 35.40 10.55 26.90
N VAL A 184 35.12 10.05 25.69
CA VAL A 184 35.01 10.85 24.47
C VAL A 184 33.68 10.55 23.81
N SER A 185 32.78 11.54 23.80
CA SER A 185 31.44 11.45 23.24
C SER A 185 31.37 12.13 21.89
N LEU A 186 30.92 11.41 20.87
CA LEU A 186 30.52 12.00 19.60
C LEU A 186 29.01 12.20 19.62
N THR A 187 28.56 13.44 19.43
CA THR A 187 27.12 13.76 19.39
C THR A 187 26.72 14.37 18.05
N ILE A 188 25.64 13.82 17.49
CA ILE A 188 24.95 14.38 16.33
C ILE A 188 23.65 15.10 16.73
N LEU A 189 23.36 15.18 18.02
CA LEU A 189 22.12 15.76 18.53
C LEU A 189 22.20 17.29 18.47
N PRO A 190 21.17 17.98 17.94
CA PRO A 190 21.20 19.44 17.82
C PRO A 190 21.05 20.16 19.17
N LEU A 191 21.80 21.24 19.36
CA LEU A 191 21.78 22.08 20.57
C LEU A 191 20.40 22.67 20.89
N PHE A 192 19.60 23.00 19.87
CA PHE A 192 18.25 23.56 20.03
C PHE A 192 17.19 22.51 20.36
N HIS A 193 17.58 21.23 20.46
CA HIS A 193 16.72 20.16 20.96
C HIS A 193 17.16 19.75 22.38
N ILE A 194 16.20 19.48 23.26
CA ILE A 194 16.49 19.27 24.69
C ILE A 194 17.49 18.15 24.97
N ALA A 195 17.39 17.02 24.26
CA ALA A 195 18.33 15.91 24.39
C ALA A 195 19.74 16.27 23.89
N GLY A 196 19.86 17.16 22.89
CA GLY A 196 21.16 17.63 22.43
C GLY A 196 21.78 18.64 23.38
N LEU A 197 20.97 19.54 23.94
CA LEU A 197 21.45 20.46 24.98
C LEU A 197 21.88 19.70 26.25
N PHE A 198 21.01 18.84 26.77
CA PHE A 198 21.28 18.13 28.02
C PHE A 198 22.31 17.01 27.83
N CYS A 199 21.97 15.93 27.12
CA CYS A 199 22.86 14.78 26.95
C CYS A 199 24.04 15.10 26.04
N GLY A 200 23.87 15.95 25.02
CA GLY A 200 24.97 16.26 24.10
C GLY A 200 26.03 17.19 24.71
N ILE A 201 25.63 18.12 25.59
CA ILE A 201 26.52 19.19 26.08
C ILE A 201 26.58 19.30 27.60
N ILE A 202 25.46 19.60 28.28
CA ILE A 202 25.48 19.98 29.70
C ILE A 202 26.01 18.82 30.54
N GLU A 203 25.45 17.63 30.36
CA GLU A 203 25.84 16.43 31.11
C GLU A 203 27.29 16.01 30.80
N PRO A 204 27.73 15.88 29.53
CA PRO A 204 29.14 15.58 29.22
C PRO A 204 30.12 16.62 29.76
N LEU A 205 29.82 17.92 29.65
CA LEU A 205 30.71 18.96 30.17
C LEU A 205 30.88 18.85 31.69
N PHE A 206 29.80 18.54 32.41
CA PHE A 206 29.83 18.33 33.85
C PHE A 206 30.59 17.05 34.25
N LEU A 207 30.38 15.96 33.51
CA LEU A 207 31.05 14.67 33.74
C LEU A 207 32.50 14.64 33.24
N GLN A 208 32.99 15.71 32.61
CA GLN A 208 34.34 15.80 32.02
C GLN A 208 34.56 14.83 30.87
N ILE A 209 33.53 14.67 30.07
CA ILE A 209 33.54 13.90 28.85
C ILE A 209 33.88 14.87 27.71
N LYS A 210 34.94 14.56 26.95
CA LYS A 210 35.32 15.33 25.78
C LYS A 210 34.25 15.18 24.71
N ILE A 211 33.74 16.30 24.20
CA ILE A 211 32.64 16.32 23.23
C ILE A 211 33.18 16.51 21.82
N ILE A 212 32.78 15.65 20.89
CA ILE A 212 33.00 15.83 19.46
C ILE A 212 31.68 16.29 18.84
N LEU A 213 31.70 17.51 18.30
CA LEU A 213 30.61 18.15 17.62
C LEU A 213 30.80 18.09 16.12
N LEU A 214 29.72 17.75 15.44
CA LEU A 214 29.61 17.91 14.00
C LEU A 214 28.70 19.10 13.74
N LYS A 215 29.21 20.13 13.07
CA LYS A 215 28.38 21.27 12.65
C LYS A 215 27.33 20.82 11.64
N LYS A 216 27.69 19.84 10.80
CA LYS A 216 26.78 19.18 9.86
C LYS A 216 27.04 17.66 9.85
N VAL A 217 25.96 16.88 9.85
CA VAL A 217 26.04 15.41 9.88
C VAL A 217 26.19 14.86 8.46
N GLU A 218 27.43 14.74 8.00
CA GLU A 218 27.75 14.11 6.72
C GLU A 218 28.55 12.82 6.92
N THR A 219 28.36 11.83 6.04
CA THR A 219 28.96 10.49 6.21
C THR A 219 30.48 10.55 6.32
N GLU A 220 31.13 11.38 5.50
CA GLU A 220 32.59 11.46 5.49
C GLU A 220 33.14 12.23 6.70
N ILE A 221 32.46 13.30 7.14
CA ILE A 221 32.81 14.02 8.36
C ILE A 221 32.66 13.10 9.59
N LEU A 222 31.56 12.34 9.66
CA LEU A 222 31.31 11.38 10.73
C LEU A 222 32.42 10.30 10.80
N LYS A 223 32.83 9.73 9.65
CA LYS A 223 33.95 8.79 9.58
C LYS A 223 35.26 9.44 10.04
N LYS A 224 35.57 10.65 9.56
CA LYS A 224 36.77 11.40 9.96
C LYS A 224 36.81 11.59 11.48
N ALA A 225 35.69 12.02 12.07
CA ALA A 225 35.57 12.20 13.52
C ALA A 225 35.78 10.89 14.30
N PHE A 226 35.19 9.78 13.86
CA PHE A 226 35.43 8.46 14.47
C PHE A 226 36.90 8.03 14.39
N LEU A 227 37.56 8.23 13.26
CA LEU A 227 38.95 7.81 13.04
C LEU A 227 39.96 8.68 13.80
N CYS A 228 39.75 9.99 13.80
CA CYS A 228 40.66 10.96 14.43
C CYS A 228 40.53 10.95 15.95
N GLU A 229 39.30 11.07 16.48
CA GLU A 229 39.06 11.30 17.90
C GLU A 229 38.70 10.02 18.67
N LYS A 230 38.37 8.93 17.96
CA LYS A 230 38.11 7.59 18.51
C LYS A 230 37.17 7.61 19.73
N PRO A 231 35.94 8.13 19.57
CA PRO A 231 34.96 8.20 20.65
C PRO A 231 34.64 6.82 21.22
N ASN A 232 34.37 6.78 22.52
CA ASN A 232 33.85 5.59 23.20
C ASN A 232 32.32 5.65 23.42
N LEU A 233 31.73 6.85 23.35
CA LEU A 233 30.30 7.09 23.40
C LEU A 233 29.81 7.72 22.08
N PHE A 234 28.74 7.20 21.51
CA PHE A 234 28.09 7.78 20.33
C PHE A 234 26.63 8.11 20.64
N MET A 235 26.31 9.40 20.64
CA MET A 235 24.95 9.90 20.83
C MET A 235 24.28 10.12 19.48
N THR A 236 23.21 9.37 19.25
CA THR A 236 22.55 9.28 17.94
C THR A 236 21.04 9.18 18.08
N VAL A 237 20.35 9.12 16.94
CA VAL A 237 18.90 8.94 16.84
C VAL A 237 18.59 7.61 16.14
N PRO A 238 17.40 7.01 16.36
CA PRO A 238 17.06 5.70 15.79
C PRO A 238 17.24 5.63 14.28
N ARG A 239 16.85 6.68 13.54
CA ARG A 239 16.93 6.70 12.08
C ARG A 239 18.36 6.60 11.55
N LEU A 240 19.31 7.30 12.17
CA LEU A 240 20.71 7.18 11.75
C LEU A 240 21.24 5.77 12.05
N LEU A 241 20.86 5.20 13.18
CA LEU A 241 21.24 3.83 13.54
C LEU A 241 20.64 2.79 12.58
N GLU A 242 19.39 2.98 12.13
CA GLU A 242 18.75 2.19 11.07
C GLU A 242 19.49 2.28 9.72
N ILE A 243 19.88 3.50 9.32
CA ILE A 243 20.63 3.71 8.07
C ILE A 243 22.00 3.01 8.16
N ILE A 244 22.66 3.09 9.31
CA ILE A 244 23.92 2.39 9.58
C ILE A 244 23.71 0.87 9.52
N ASP A 245 22.67 0.34 10.20
CA ASP A 245 22.30 -1.09 10.17
C ASP A 245 22.05 -1.59 8.74
N PHE A 246 21.28 -0.83 7.95
CA PHE A 246 20.98 -1.16 6.56
C PHE A 246 22.25 -1.21 5.70
N LYS A 247 23.14 -0.22 5.84
CA LYS A 247 24.43 -0.21 5.12
C LYS A 247 25.30 -1.41 5.52
N MET A 248 25.32 -1.78 6.80
CA MET A 248 26.03 -2.97 7.28
C MET A 248 25.44 -4.25 6.67
N ILE A 249 24.11 -4.42 6.68
CA ILE A 249 23.42 -5.58 6.10
C ILE A 249 23.66 -5.68 4.60
N LYS A 250 23.64 -4.56 3.87
CA LYS A 250 23.91 -4.55 2.42
C LYS A 250 25.35 -4.97 2.10
N LYS A 251 26.32 -4.60 2.94
CA LYS A 251 27.70 -5.09 2.80
C LYS A 251 27.82 -6.58 3.10
N ILE A 252 26.97 -7.11 3.99
CA ILE A 252 26.89 -8.54 4.31
C ILE A 252 26.16 -9.32 3.20
N SER A 253 25.19 -8.71 2.50
CA SER A 253 24.40 -9.39 1.47
C SER A 253 25.19 -9.74 0.21
N THR A 254 26.37 -9.13 0.01
CA THR A 254 27.33 -9.50 -1.04
C THR A 254 28.21 -10.70 -0.69
N TYR A 255 28.14 -11.20 0.55
CA TYR A 255 28.92 -12.37 0.97
C TYR A 255 28.34 -13.67 0.40
N SER A 256 29.21 -14.67 0.23
CA SER A 256 28.81 -16.03 -0.16
C SER A 256 27.83 -16.62 0.87
N VAL A 257 27.01 -17.58 0.41
CA VAL A 257 25.97 -18.24 1.23
C VAL A 257 26.56 -18.80 2.54
N LEU A 258 27.74 -19.43 2.47
CA LEU A 258 28.43 -19.99 3.64
C LEU A 258 28.78 -18.92 4.67
N LYS A 259 29.27 -17.77 4.21
CA LYS A 259 29.70 -16.65 5.07
C LYS A 259 28.50 -15.94 5.69
N LYS A 260 27.34 -15.91 5.02
CA LYS A 260 26.06 -15.44 5.58
C LYS A 260 25.54 -16.34 6.69
N ILE A 261 25.59 -17.66 6.50
CA ILE A 261 25.18 -18.65 7.53
C ILE A 261 26.06 -18.51 8.77
N LEU A 262 27.39 -18.44 8.58
CA LEU A 262 28.35 -18.26 9.67
C LEU A 262 28.09 -16.96 10.45
N LEU A 263 27.86 -15.85 9.75
CA LEU A 263 27.56 -14.56 10.37
C LEU A 263 26.26 -14.59 11.18
N ASN A 264 25.20 -15.21 10.64
CA ASN A 264 23.93 -15.36 11.36
C ASN A 264 24.05 -16.25 12.60
N MET A 265 24.90 -17.28 12.56
CA MET A 265 25.24 -18.06 13.75
C MET A 265 25.98 -17.19 14.78
N LEU A 266 27.03 -16.49 14.37
CA LEU A 266 27.83 -15.62 15.24
C LEU A 266 26.98 -14.53 15.92
N VAL A 267 26.07 -13.88 15.18
CA VAL A 267 25.15 -12.87 15.74
C VAL A 267 24.26 -13.47 16.84
N LYS A 268 23.72 -14.67 16.62
CA LYS A 268 22.86 -15.35 17.60
C LYS A 268 23.65 -15.81 18.84
N VAL A 269 24.83 -16.39 18.62
CA VAL A 269 25.71 -16.88 19.69
C VAL A 269 26.20 -15.72 20.54
N ASN A 270 26.70 -14.63 19.93
CA ASN A 270 27.16 -13.47 20.68
C ASN A 270 26.03 -12.82 21.48
N TYR A 271 24.83 -12.69 20.91
CA TYR A 271 23.69 -12.16 21.68
C TYR A 271 23.35 -13.03 22.89
N PHE A 272 23.47 -14.36 22.76
CA PHE A 272 23.25 -15.27 23.88
C PHE A 272 24.28 -15.03 25.00
N PHE A 273 25.57 -14.97 24.67
CA PHE A 273 26.62 -14.69 25.66
C PHE A 273 26.52 -13.29 26.27
N GLU A 274 26.22 -12.27 25.46
CA GLU A 274 26.01 -10.90 25.94
C GLU A 274 24.85 -10.86 26.96
N LYS A 275 23.75 -11.55 26.66
CA LYS A 275 22.53 -11.49 27.47
C LYS A 275 22.61 -12.31 28.76
N TYR A 276 23.29 -13.44 28.74
CA TYR A 276 23.24 -14.42 29.84
C TYR A 276 24.56 -14.58 30.60
N SER A 277 25.65 -14.00 30.11
CA SER A 277 26.97 -14.14 30.72
C SER A 277 27.73 -12.82 30.86
N ASP A 278 27.17 -11.68 30.42
CA ASP A 278 27.84 -10.36 30.35
C ASP A 278 29.22 -10.41 29.65
N ILE A 279 29.41 -11.40 28.76
CA ILE A 279 30.65 -11.59 27.99
C ILE A 279 30.38 -11.20 26.53
N SER A 280 31.05 -10.14 26.07
CA SER A 280 30.97 -9.70 24.68
C SER A 280 32.12 -10.22 23.83
N PHE A 281 31.83 -11.18 22.95
CA PHE A 281 32.74 -11.56 21.86
C PHE A 281 32.55 -10.72 20.60
N GLY A 282 31.60 -9.76 20.61
CA GLY A 282 31.26 -8.95 19.45
C GLY A 282 32.46 -8.18 18.90
N LYS A 283 33.26 -7.57 19.77
CA LYS A 283 34.47 -6.85 19.38
C LYS A 283 35.55 -7.73 18.75
N LEU A 284 35.62 -9.01 19.13
CA LEU A 284 36.56 -9.99 18.57
C LEU A 284 36.12 -10.42 17.17
N PHE A 285 34.85 -10.83 17.02
CA PHE A 285 34.32 -11.37 15.77
C PHE A 285 33.97 -10.31 14.72
N PHE A 286 33.68 -9.08 15.15
CA PHE A 286 33.27 -7.97 14.28
C PHE A 286 34.27 -6.81 14.26
N LYS A 287 35.57 -7.11 14.31
CA LYS A 287 36.66 -6.12 14.33
C LYS A 287 36.58 -5.10 13.18
N GLU A 288 36.19 -5.53 11.98
CA GLU A 288 35.99 -4.63 10.82
C GLU A 288 34.86 -3.61 11.02
N ILE A 289 33.82 -3.98 11.77
CA ILE A 289 32.72 -3.06 12.11
C ILE A 289 33.23 -2.05 13.14
N HIS A 290 33.90 -2.52 14.20
CA HIS A 290 34.49 -1.65 15.22
C HIS A 290 35.50 -0.65 14.63
N ASN A 291 36.33 -1.08 13.67
CA ASN A 291 37.29 -0.21 13.00
C ASN A 291 36.63 0.96 12.24
N GLN A 292 35.43 0.77 11.71
CA GLN A 292 34.68 1.86 11.05
C GLN A 292 34.24 2.95 12.05
N PHE A 293 34.14 2.60 13.34
CA PHE A 293 33.85 3.51 14.45
C PHE A 293 35.11 3.87 15.26
N GLY A 294 36.29 3.80 14.66
CA GLY A 294 37.56 4.15 15.32
C GLY A 294 38.07 3.12 16.34
N GLY A 295 37.42 1.96 16.48
CA GLY A 295 37.85 0.81 17.30
C GLY A 295 37.66 0.97 18.82
N LYS A 296 37.35 2.19 19.30
CA LYS A 296 37.14 2.49 20.72
C LYS A 296 35.68 2.62 21.13
N LEU A 297 34.74 2.71 20.18
CA LEU A 297 33.32 2.82 20.48
C LEU A 297 32.84 1.61 21.30
N THR A 298 32.25 1.87 22.46
CA THR A 298 31.67 0.85 23.34
C THR A 298 30.18 1.05 23.51
N THR A 299 29.73 2.31 23.61
CA THR A 299 28.35 2.64 23.99
C THR A 299 27.69 3.53 22.94
N ILE A 300 26.47 3.19 22.57
CA ILE A 300 25.61 3.96 21.68
C ILE A 300 24.39 4.38 22.48
N LEU A 301 24.24 5.69 22.68
CA LEU A 301 23.04 6.27 23.30
C LEU A 301 22.12 6.76 22.19
N CYS A 302 20.93 6.15 22.13
CA CYS A 302 19.90 6.43 21.16
C CYS A 302 18.79 7.25 21.82
N GLY A 303 18.74 8.55 21.50
CA GLY A 303 17.81 9.48 22.11
C GLY A 303 16.43 9.50 21.44
N SER A 304 15.40 9.79 22.24
CA SER A 304 14.12 10.41 21.84
C SER A 304 13.13 9.59 20.99
N ALA A 305 13.29 8.27 20.87
CA ALA A 305 12.29 7.39 20.27
C ALA A 305 12.55 5.89 20.52
N HIS A 306 11.51 5.08 20.29
CA HIS A 306 11.55 3.62 20.32
C HIS A 306 12.51 3.08 19.24
N LEU A 307 13.55 2.35 19.66
CA LEU A 307 14.44 1.60 18.78
C LEU A 307 14.00 0.13 18.73
N SER A 308 13.87 -0.46 17.54
CA SER A 308 13.36 -1.83 17.42
C SER A 308 14.28 -2.87 18.07
N ALA A 309 13.67 -3.92 18.65
CA ALA A 309 14.34 -5.07 19.23
C ALA A 309 15.31 -5.73 18.25
N CYS A 310 15.00 -5.71 16.95
CA CYS A 310 15.86 -6.28 15.92
C CYS A 310 17.19 -5.54 15.82
N ILE A 311 17.15 -4.21 15.81
CA ILE A 311 18.34 -3.37 15.73
C ILE A 311 19.11 -3.40 17.04
N GLN A 312 18.42 -3.25 18.18
CA GLN A 312 19.04 -3.38 19.51
C GLN A 312 19.82 -4.70 19.62
N LYS A 313 19.17 -5.81 19.27
CA LYS A 313 19.79 -7.14 19.27
C LYS A 313 21.03 -7.21 18.39
N ARG A 314 20.98 -6.66 17.17
CA ARG A 314 22.13 -6.69 16.24
C ARG A 314 23.33 -5.89 16.77
N PHE A 315 23.12 -4.66 17.23
CA PHE A 315 24.22 -3.85 17.74
C PHE A 315 24.83 -4.44 19.02
N LEU A 316 24.00 -5.04 19.89
CA LEU A 316 24.48 -5.85 21.01
C LEU A 316 25.31 -7.04 20.53
N SER A 317 24.85 -7.79 19.51
CA SER A 317 25.64 -8.88 18.91
C SER A 317 26.98 -8.43 18.33
N TYR A 318 27.06 -7.20 17.83
CA TYR A 318 28.31 -6.59 17.34
C TYR A 318 29.22 -6.14 18.50
N GLY A 319 28.76 -6.18 19.74
CA GLY A 319 29.51 -5.79 20.94
C GLY A 319 29.45 -4.31 21.25
N PHE A 320 28.35 -3.64 20.90
CA PHE A 320 28.05 -2.28 21.35
C PHE A 320 26.94 -2.32 22.39
N ASN A 321 27.15 -1.62 23.51
CA ASN A 321 26.09 -1.32 24.47
C ASN A 321 25.10 -0.35 23.84
N VAL A 322 23.81 -0.69 23.84
CA VAL A 322 22.76 0.17 23.26
C VAL A 322 21.88 0.70 24.38
N LEU A 323 22.00 2.00 24.66
CA LEU A 323 21.18 2.71 25.62
C LEU A 323 20.04 3.41 24.88
N CYS A 324 18.80 3.12 25.26
CA CYS A 324 17.63 3.87 24.81
C CYS A 324 17.18 4.80 25.94
N ALA A 325 16.70 5.98 25.60
CA ALA A 325 16.23 6.95 26.57
C ALA A 325 14.91 7.60 26.15
N TYR A 326 14.05 7.89 27.12
CA TYR A 326 12.75 8.52 26.94
C TYR A 326 12.62 9.79 27.77
N GLY A 327 12.18 10.86 27.10
CA GLY A 327 11.74 12.11 27.70
C GLY A 327 11.30 13.09 26.62
N LEU A 328 10.69 14.17 27.08
CA LEU A 328 10.09 15.23 26.29
C LEU A 328 10.78 16.56 26.60
N THR A 329 10.53 17.58 25.79
CA THR A 329 10.97 18.95 26.12
C THR A 329 10.40 19.36 27.47
N GLU A 330 9.13 19.05 27.72
CA GLU A 330 8.43 19.32 28.97
C GLU A 330 9.02 18.59 30.18
N THR A 331 9.86 17.57 29.99
CA THR A 331 10.57 16.87 31.08
C THR A 331 12.05 17.25 31.14
N CYS A 332 12.45 18.37 30.51
CA CYS A 332 13.82 18.92 30.49
C CYS A 332 14.91 17.99 29.91
N GLY A 333 14.55 16.80 29.44
CA GLY A 333 15.49 15.77 29.04
C GLY A 333 14.94 14.37 29.29
N PRO A 334 15.73 13.32 29.02
CA PRO A 334 15.26 11.96 29.20
C PRO A 334 15.18 11.58 30.68
N ILE A 335 13.96 11.25 31.12
CA ILE A 335 13.60 10.85 32.48
C ILE A 335 13.57 9.33 32.67
N ALA A 336 13.72 8.56 31.60
CA ALA A 336 13.91 7.13 31.64
C ALA A 336 15.05 6.71 30.70
N ILE A 337 15.84 5.72 31.13
CA ILE A 337 17.00 5.25 30.36
C ILE A 337 17.29 3.78 30.65
N THR A 338 17.81 3.09 29.63
CA THR A 338 18.23 1.68 29.72
C THR A 338 19.22 1.48 30.85
N ASP A 339 18.90 0.52 31.73
CA ASP A 339 19.83 0.04 32.75
C ASP A 339 20.49 -1.26 32.27
N LEU A 340 21.79 -1.18 31.95
CA LEU A 340 22.57 -2.32 31.49
C LEU A 340 22.85 -3.33 32.61
N LYS A 341 22.84 -2.91 33.89
CA LYS A 341 23.14 -3.77 35.04
C LYS A 341 21.94 -4.59 35.49
N SER A 342 20.73 -4.27 35.02
CA SER A 342 19.51 -4.93 35.50
C SER A 342 18.60 -5.40 34.35
N CYS A 343 18.72 -6.69 34.00
CA CYS A 343 17.82 -7.41 33.10
C CYS A 343 17.38 -6.60 31.87
N PHE A 344 18.36 -6.18 31.04
CA PHE A 344 18.12 -5.48 29.78
C PHE A 344 16.96 -6.12 29.00
N LYS A 345 15.95 -5.31 28.64
CA LYS A 345 14.79 -5.74 27.87
C LYS A 345 14.79 -5.09 26.50
N LEU A 346 14.83 -5.92 25.47
CA LEU A 346 14.62 -5.47 24.10
C LEU A 346 13.29 -4.70 23.99
N ASN A 347 13.26 -3.67 23.15
CA ASN A 347 12.15 -2.71 22.96
C ASN A 347 11.88 -1.76 24.13
N SER A 348 12.49 -1.94 25.29
CA SER A 348 12.32 -0.99 26.39
C SER A 348 13.19 0.26 26.19
N VAL A 349 12.68 1.41 26.64
CA VAL A 349 13.46 2.65 26.82
C VAL A 349 14.13 2.71 28.21
N GLY A 350 14.10 1.60 28.94
CA GLY A 350 14.65 1.45 30.28
C GLY A 350 13.72 1.93 31.38
N ARG A 351 14.28 2.28 32.53
CA ARG A 351 13.52 2.60 33.74
C ARG A 351 13.53 4.09 33.98
N CYS A 352 12.46 4.60 34.59
CA CYS A 352 12.46 5.98 35.07
C CYS A 352 13.60 6.16 36.09
N LEU A 353 14.29 7.32 36.03
CA LEU A 353 15.42 7.63 36.92
C LEU A 353 15.00 7.46 38.38
N ASN A 354 13.82 8.01 38.71
CA ASN A 354 13.10 7.75 39.95
C ASN A 354 11.77 7.05 39.63
N ALA A 355 11.55 5.87 40.20
CA ALA A 355 10.39 5.04 39.90
C ALA A 355 9.04 5.62 40.36
N ASN A 356 9.04 6.62 41.24
CA ASN A 356 7.83 7.24 41.78
C ASN A 356 7.34 8.43 40.93
N ASP A 357 8.21 8.96 40.07
CA ASP A 357 7.92 10.18 39.32
C ASP A 357 7.11 9.93 38.04
N LEU A 358 7.00 8.66 37.63
CA LEU A 358 6.30 8.24 36.40
C LEU A 358 5.23 7.20 36.72
N SER A 359 4.03 7.39 36.17
CA SER A 359 2.91 6.44 36.27
C SER A 359 2.24 6.23 34.93
N ILE A 360 1.53 5.10 34.79
CA ILE A 360 0.75 4.76 33.60
C ILE A 360 -0.73 4.74 33.99
N LEU A 361 -1.55 5.56 33.32
CA LEU A 361 -2.99 5.61 33.52
C LEU A 361 -3.70 4.37 32.96
N PRO A 362 -4.97 4.12 33.34
CA PRO A 362 -5.75 2.98 32.81
C PRO A 362 -5.86 2.96 31.28
N ASP A 363 -5.94 4.14 30.65
CA ASP A 363 -5.97 4.33 29.20
C ASP A 363 -4.58 4.26 28.54
N LYS A 364 -3.55 3.86 29.30
CA LYS A 364 -2.14 3.71 28.93
C LYS A 364 -1.38 5.01 28.76
N GLU A 365 -1.97 6.17 29.02
CA GLU A 365 -1.24 7.44 28.96
C GLU A 365 -0.16 7.50 30.07
N ILE A 366 1.05 7.91 29.67
CA ILE A 366 2.16 8.14 30.59
C ILE A 366 1.95 9.51 31.24
N ILE A 367 2.07 9.55 32.57
CA ILE A 367 2.08 10.79 33.33
C ILE A 367 3.36 10.93 34.13
N TYR A 368 3.82 12.16 34.31
CA TYR A 368 5.06 12.47 35.04
C TYR A 368 4.86 13.60 36.06
N CYS A 369 5.43 13.45 37.25
CA CYS A 369 5.34 14.41 38.36
C CYS A 369 6.65 14.60 39.14
N GLY A 370 7.80 14.57 38.47
CA GLY A 370 9.11 14.73 39.11
C GLY A 370 9.78 16.10 38.88
N PRO A 371 10.93 16.36 39.53
CA PRO A 371 11.63 17.65 39.48
C PRO A 371 12.19 18.04 38.10
N ALA A 372 12.22 17.13 37.13
CA ALA A 372 12.58 17.44 35.75
C ALA A 372 11.45 18.13 34.96
N LEU A 373 10.24 18.23 35.54
CA LEU A 373 9.08 18.81 34.88
C LEU A 373 9.26 20.31 34.62
N MET A 374 8.87 20.76 33.43
CA MET A 374 8.88 22.15 33.00
C MET A 374 8.15 23.06 34.00
N MET A 375 8.51 24.35 34.00
CA MET A 375 7.75 25.36 34.75
C MET A 375 6.38 25.63 34.13
N GLY A 376 6.25 25.43 32.82
CA GLY A 376 5.02 25.65 32.05
C GLY A 376 5.31 26.12 30.63
N TYR A 377 4.26 26.43 29.88
CA TYR A 377 4.38 27.06 28.57
C TYR A 377 4.44 28.58 28.72
N PHE A 378 5.45 29.20 28.10
CA PHE A 378 5.67 30.65 28.18
C PHE A 378 4.47 31.41 27.62
N ARG A 379 3.90 32.29 28.47
CA ARG A 379 2.71 33.13 28.18
C ARG A 379 1.45 32.32 27.77
N ASP A 380 1.37 31.04 28.14
CA ASP A 380 0.21 30.19 27.83
C ASP A 380 -0.21 29.38 29.08
N ILE A 381 -0.86 30.08 30.01
CA ILE A 381 -1.35 29.50 31.28
C ILE A 381 -2.41 28.43 31.00
N ALA A 382 -3.28 28.66 30.02
CA ALA A 382 -4.34 27.72 29.67
C ALA A 382 -3.76 26.39 29.16
N ALA A 383 -2.78 26.43 28.24
CA ALA A 383 -2.10 25.20 27.82
C ALA A 383 -1.32 24.55 28.95
N THR A 384 -0.75 25.35 29.86
CA THR A 384 -0.02 24.83 31.03
C THR A 384 -0.96 24.05 31.94
N GLN A 385 -2.12 24.60 32.29
CA GLN A 385 -3.15 23.93 33.10
C GLN A 385 -3.77 22.73 32.38
N GLN A 386 -3.84 22.77 31.05
CA GLN A 386 -4.32 21.63 30.27
C GLN A 386 -3.32 20.47 30.26
N ALA A 387 -2.02 20.78 30.23
CA ALA A 387 -0.95 19.79 30.19
C ALA A 387 -0.56 19.27 31.57
N ILE A 388 -0.63 20.11 32.61
CA ILE A 388 -0.30 19.78 34.00
C ILE A 388 -1.57 19.89 34.84
N LYS A 389 -2.08 18.75 35.31
CA LYS A 389 -3.28 18.69 36.17
C LYS A 389 -2.91 18.05 37.49
N SER A 390 -3.23 18.72 38.59
CA SER A 390 -2.92 18.25 39.95
C SER A 390 -1.43 17.88 40.14
N GLY A 391 -0.53 18.62 39.50
CA GLY A 391 0.93 18.37 39.56
C GLY A 391 1.45 17.28 38.60
N TYR A 392 0.56 16.60 37.86
CA TYR A 392 0.95 15.59 36.87
C TYR A 392 0.92 16.16 35.46
N PHE A 393 2.03 16.01 34.75
CA PHE A 393 2.12 16.28 33.33
C PHE A 393 1.61 15.09 32.52
N TYR A 394 0.64 15.35 31.65
CA TYR A 394 0.03 14.40 30.74
C TYR A 394 0.80 14.41 29.42
N THR A 395 1.63 13.39 29.20
CA THR A 395 2.58 13.38 28.08
C THR A 395 1.89 13.17 26.74
N LYS A 396 0.69 12.58 26.75
CA LYS A 396 -0.01 12.00 25.59
C LYS A 396 0.70 10.84 24.92
N ASP A 397 1.85 10.42 25.43
CA ASP A 397 2.52 9.21 25.00
C ASP A 397 1.89 8.02 25.72
N LEU A 398 1.63 6.96 24.97
CA LEU A 398 1.08 5.72 25.48
C LEU A 398 2.22 4.78 25.84
N GLY A 399 2.13 4.11 26.99
CA GLY A 399 3.17 3.23 27.46
C GLY A 399 2.70 2.12 28.38
N SER A 400 3.63 1.25 28.71
CA SER A 400 3.44 0.17 29.67
C SER A 400 4.71 -0.08 30.49
N LEU A 401 4.54 -0.62 31.70
CA LEU A 401 5.62 -1.04 32.57
C LEU A 401 5.58 -2.56 32.71
N ASP A 402 6.75 -3.21 32.65
CA ASP A 402 6.85 -4.62 33.04
C ASP A 402 7.02 -4.79 34.56
N ARG A 403 7.09 -6.04 35.02
CA ARG A 403 7.30 -6.38 36.45
C ARG A 403 8.57 -5.78 37.04
N SER A 404 9.58 -5.50 36.21
CA SER A 404 10.84 -4.87 36.60
C SER A 404 10.83 -3.35 36.43
N LYS A 405 9.66 -2.75 36.18
CA LYS A 405 9.46 -1.31 35.93
C LYS A 405 10.21 -0.78 34.71
N ASN A 406 10.51 -1.64 33.73
CA ASN A 406 11.01 -1.17 32.44
C ASN A 406 9.85 -0.56 31.65
N LEU A 407 10.06 0.64 31.12
CA LEU A 407 9.11 1.40 30.33
C LEU A 407 9.19 0.97 28.87
N TYR A 408 8.01 0.75 28.29
CA TYR A 408 7.83 0.49 26.87
C TYR A 408 6.95 1.61 26.32
N ILE A 409 7.42 2.25 25.25
CA ILE A 409 6.66 3.29 24.55
C ILE A 409 5.83 2.60 23.48
N ASN A 410 4.52 2.67 23.65
CA ASN A 410 3.55 2.05 22.77
C ASN A 410 3.09 3.02 21.68
N GLY A 411 3.36 4.32 21.79
CA GLY A 411 3.08 5.32 20.74
C GLY A 411 2.53 6.62 21.30
N ARG A 412 1.78 7.40 20.50
CA ARG A 412 1.20 8.68 20.93
C ARG A 412 -0.30 8.74 20.67
N LYS A 413 -1.05 9.29 21.63
CA LYS A 413 -2.52 9.37 21.62
C LYS A 413 -3.07 10.13 20.40
N ASP A 414 -2.36 11.15 19.93
CA ASP A 414 -2.73 11.94 18.75
C ASP A 414 -2.29 11.31 17.40
N GLU A 415 -1.42 10.29 17.42
CA GLU A 415 -0.96 9.55 16.22
C GLU A 415 -1.69 8.21 16.03
N LEU A 416 -2.76 8.03 16.79
CA LEU A 416 -3.55 6.84 16.84
C LEU A 416 -4.78 7.05 15.95
N ILE A 417 -4.84 6.32 14.82
CA ILE A 417 -6.04 6.30 13.99
C ILE A 417 -7.04 5.39 14.66
N VAL A 418 -8.22 5.93 14.92
CA VAL A 418 -9.40 5.16 15.32
C VAL A 418 -10.23 4.94 14.06
N PHE A 419 -10.29 3.70 13.60
CA PHE A 419 -11.12 3.33 12.44
C PHE A 419 -12.59 3.26 12.84
N SER A 420 -13.49 3.32 11.85
CA SER A 420 -14.95 3.25 12.05
C SER A 420 -15.43 1.97 12.76
N ASP A 421 -14.62 0.90 12.75
CA ASP A 421 -14.85 -0.35 13.48
C ASP A 421 -14.31 -0.34 14.93
N GLY A 422 -13.85 0.82 15.41
CA GLY A 422 -13.30 1.04 16.75
C GLY A 422 -11.85 0.58 16.93
N LYS A 423 -11.22 -0.02 15.90
CA LYS A 423 -9.82 -0.44 15.98
C LYS A 423 -8.88 0.77 16.02
N LYS A 424 -7.88 0.66 16.89
CA LYS A 424 -6.87 1.69 17.14
C LYS A 424 -5.54 1.24 16.58
N VAL A 425 -4.98 1.94 15.61
CA VAL A 425 -3.65 1.64 15.08
C VAL A 425 -2.74 2.86 15.03
N LEU A 426 -1.50 2.60 15.41
CA LEU A 426 -0.41 3.55 15.40
C LEU A 426 0.26 3.57 14.04
N LEU A 427 0.49 4.77 13.51
CA LEU A 427 1.12 4.98 12.20
C LEU A 427 2.50 4.32 12.11
N SER A 428 3.28 4.32 13.20
CA SER A 428 4.59 3.64 13.26
C SER A 428 4.50 2.13 13.03
N ASN A 429 3.42 1.49 13.47
CA ASN A 429 3.22 0.05 13.24
C ASN A 429 2.90 -0.23 11.77
N VAL A 430 2.23 0.71 11.11
CA VAL A 430 1.97 0.65 9.67
C VAL A 430 3.26 0.85 8.89
N GLU A 431 4.06 1.86 9.22
CA GLU A 431 5.37 2.12 8.59
C GLU A 431 6.30 0.91 8.64
N ALA A 432 6.33 0.21 9.77
CA ALA A 432 7.12 -1.01 9.94
C ALA A 432 6.76 -2.10 8.91
N CYS A 433 5.50 -2.15 8.45
CA CYS A 433 5.08 -3.12 7.43
C CYS A 433 5.60 -2.80 6.03
N TYR A 434 5.92 -1.54 5.74
CA TYR A 434 6.39 -1.06 4.43
C TYR A 434 7.89 -0.74 4.38
N MET A 435 8.64 -1.09 5.43
CA MET A 435 10.10 -0.98 5.40
C MET A 435 10.70 -1.86 4.29
N HIS A 436 11.81 -1.39 3.71
CA HIS A 436 12.64 -2.12 2.74
C HIS A 436 12.04 -2.30 1.33
N ILE A 437 11.13 -1.42 0.90
CA ILE A 437 10.74 -1.35 -0.52
C ILE A 437 11.89 -0.75 -1.34
N ASP A 438 12.32 -1.48 -2.37
CA ASP A 438 13.41 -1.05 -3.25
C ASP A 438 13.04 0.20 -4.07
N GLY A 439 14.04 1.01 -4.43
CA GLY A 439 13.84 2.28 -5.13
C GLY A 439 13.44 3.47 -4.26
N ILE A 440 12.97 3.24 -3.02
CA ILE A 440 12.63 4.32 -2.07
C ILE A 440 13.90 4.82 -1.35
N ASP A 441 14.03 6.14 -1.26
CA ASP A 441 15.06 6.84 -0.48
C ASP A 441 14.54 7.22 0.92
N ASP A 442 13.33 7.79 1.00
CA ASP A 442 12.64 8.10 2.26
C ASP A 442 11.11 7.93 2.14
N PHE A 443 10.41 7.65 3.24
CA PHE A 443 8.94 7.53 3.25
C PHE A 443 8.32 7.86 4.61
N ALA A 444 7.00 8.09 4.61
CA ALA A 444 6.17 8.28 5.79
C ALA A 444 4.72 7.85 5.54
N VAL A 445 3.95 7.61 6.60
CA VAL A 445 2.49 7.45 6.52
C VAL A 445 1.77 8.47 7.39
N PHE A 446 0.57 8.87 6.96
CA PHE A 446 -0.29 9.79 7.70
C PHE A 446 -1.77 9.44 7.52
N ALA A 447 -2.62 9.89 8.45
CA ALA A 447 -4.06 9.67 8.39
C ALA A 447 -4.66 10.59 7.33
N GLU A 448 -5.50 10.07 6.44
CA GLU A 448 -6.25 10.85 5.48
C GLU A 448 -7.71 10.94 5.91
N LYS A 449 -8.20 12.16 6.11
CA LYS A 449 -9.61 12.43 6.43
C LYS A 449 -10.35 12.77 5.15
N ASN A 450 -11.03 11.80 4.53
CA ASN A 450 -11.93 12.03 3.40
C ASN A 450 -13.39 11.96 3.86
N LEU A 451 -14.29 12.68 3.17
CA LEU A 451 -15.72 12.83 3.49
C LEU A 451 -16.50 11.50 3.61
N TYR A 452 -15.96 10.39 3.11
CA TYR A 452 -16.65 9.10 3.02
C TYR A 452 -15.95 7.92 3.74
N GLN A 453 -14.68 8.05 4.16
CA GLN A 453 -13.97 7.04 4.98
C GLN A 453 -12.61 7.55 5.50
N ASP A 454 -12.23 7.17 6.73
CA ASP A 454 -10.89 7.37 7.28
C ASP A 454 -9.91 6.35 6.69
N GLY A 455 -8.77 6.81 6.15
CA GLY A 455 -7.77 5.97 5.48
C GLY A 455 -6.33 6.30 5.86
N ILE A 456 -5.38 5.47 5.41
CA ILE A 456 -3.94 5.74 5.58
C ILE A 456 -3.32 6.07 4.22
N ALA A 457 -2.65 7.21 4.16
CA ALA A 457 -1.86 7.63 3.01
C ALA A 457 -0.38 7.28 3.20
N PHE A 458 0.28 6.86 2.12
CA PHE A 458 1.71 6.59 2.03
C PHE A 458 2.38 7.64 1.15
N VAL A 459 3.44 8.28 1.62
CA VAL A 459 4.19 9.27 0.85
C VAL A 459 5.67 8.89 0.80
N PHE A 460 6.30 8.99 -0.37
CA PHE A 460 7.68 8.55 -0.57
C PHE A 460 8.52 9.50 -1.42
N VAL A 461 9.83 9.36 -1.27
CA VAL A 461 10.90 10.00 -2.05
C VAL A 461 11.63 8.90 -2.81
N ALA A 462 11.74 9.03 -4.12
CA ALA A 462 12.44 8.05 -4.96
C ALA A 462 13.95 8.29 -4.99
N LYS A 463 14.72 7.21 -5.13
CA LYS A 463 16.17 7.29 -5.41
C LYS A 463 16.39 7.86 -6.82
N LYS A 464 17.54 8.49 -7.02
CA LYS A 464 17.97 9.02 -8.33
C LYS A 464 17.98 7.87 -9.36
N ASN A 465 17.22 8.02 -10.45
CA ASN A 465 16.98 7.03 -11.51
C ASN A 465 16.10 5.82 -11.15
N ALA A 466 15.40 5.84 -10.02
CA ALA A 466 14.42 4.80 -9.72
C ALA A 466 13.12 5.03 -10.51
N ASP A 467 12.54 3.94 -11.03
CA ASP A 467 11.22 4.00 -11.68
C ASP A 467 10.11 4.18 -10.63
N LEU A 468 9.38 5.29 -10.77
CA LEU A 468 8.27 5.64 -9.87
C LEU A 468 7.13 4.62 -9.95
N GLN A 469 6.86 4.06 -11.14
CA GLN A 469 5.79 3.08 -11.31
C GLN A 469 6.10 1.77 -10.58
N SER A 470 7.34 1.28 -10.69
CA SER A 470 7.83 0.12 -9.94
C SER A 470 7.71 0.30 -8.42
N ILE A 471 8.02 1.49 -7.89
CA ILE A 471 7.90 1.78 -6.46
C ILE A 471 6.42 1.75 -6.03
N VAL A 472 5.54 2.42 -6.78
CA VAL A 472 4.10 2.45 -6.50
C VAL A 472 3.52 1.03 -6.53
N GLN A 473 3.92 0.22 -7.50
CA GLN A 473 3.48 -1.16 -7.60
C GLN A 473 3.97 -2.00 -6.41
N ALA A 474 5.22 -1.84 -5.98
CA ALA A 474 5.75 -2.54 -4.81
C ALA A 474 5.00 -2.17 -3.51
N VAL A 475 4.65 -0.90 -3.33
CA VAL A 475 3.82 -0.44 -2.20
C VAL A 475 2.41 -1.06 -2.26
N ARG A 476 1.79 -1.10 -3.44
CA ARG A 476 0.46 -1.73 -3.62
C ARG A 476 0.48 -3.23 -3.36
N THR A 477 1.47 -3.95 -3.89
CA THR A 477 1.67 -5.38 -3.63
C THR A 477 1.85 -5.65 -2.14
N ARG A 478 2.66 -4.83 -1.45
CA ARG A 478 2.84 -4.96 0.00
C ARG A 478 1.54 -4.69 0.76
N SER A 479 0.81 -3.64 0.39
CA SER A 479 -0.49 -3.28 0.99
C SER A 479 -1.55 -4.38 0.83
N ALA A 480 -1.59 -5.04 -0.34
CA ALA A 480 -2.52 -6.13 -0.60
C ALA A 480 -2.32 -7.35 0.33
N THR A 481 -1.09 -7.58 0.82
CA THR A 481 -0.77 -8.69 1.74
C THR A 481 -1.12 -8.41 3.20
N LEU A 482 -1.45 -7.16 3.56
CA LEU A 482 -1.68 -6.74 4.94
C LEU A 482 -3.19 -6.66 5.23
N LYS A 483 -3.60 -7.04 6.44
CA LYS A 483 -5.00 -6.93 6.87
C LYS A 483 -5.32 -5.48 7.30
N PRO A 484 -6.57 -4.99 7.14
CA PRO A 484 -6.97 -3.73 7.77
C PRO A 484 -6.68 -3.76 9.28
N PRO A 485 -6.18 -2.66 9.87
CA PRO A 485 -6.04 -1.32 9.28
C PRO A 485 -4.65 -0.99 8.71
N PHE A 486 -3.79 -1.97 8.45
CA PHE A 486 -2.42 -1.73 7.95
C PHE A 486 -2.34 -1.49 6.44
N LYS A 487 -3.49 -1.39 5.75
CA LYS A 487 -3.58 -1.14 4.31
C LYS A 487 -3.41 0.35 4.01
N ILE A 488 -2.73 0.63 2.89
CA ILE A 488 -2.59 1.99 2.33
C ILE A 488 -3.69 2.23 1.30
N ASN A 489 -4.37 3.37 1.42
CA ASN A 489 -5.43 3.83 0.54
C ASN A 489 -4.88 4.71 -0.59
N GLN A 490 -3.97 5.63 -0.27
CA GLN A 490 -3.40 6.59 -1.21
C GLN A 490 -1.88 6.55 -1.20
N ILE A 491 -1.26 6.77 -2.36
CA ILE A 491 0.20 6.78 -2.53
C ILE A 491 0.60 8.09 -3.19
N TYR A 492 1.49 8.83 -2.55
CA TYR A 492 1.98 10.13 -3.00
C TYR A 492 3.49 10.12 -3.18
N HIS A 493 3.98 10.89 -4.14
CA HIS A 493 5.40 11.12 -4.37
C HIS A 493 5.78 12.57 -4.02
N THR A 494 6.88 12.76 -3.31
CA THR A 494 7.42 14.07 -2.93
C THR A 494 8.94 14.12 -3.12
N SER A 495 9.50 15.32 -3.25
CA SER A 495 10.95 15.50 -3.31
C SER A 495 11.65 15.30 -1.96
N HIS A 496 10.93 15.47 -0.85
CA HIS A 496 11.45 15.25 0.50
C HIS A 496 10.32 14.95 1.50
N ILE A 497 10.65 14.23 2.57
CA ILE A 497 9.79 14.06 3.74
C ILE A 497 10.17 15.12 4.77
N PRO A 498 9.24 16.00 5.21
CA PRO A 498 9.51 17.00 6.21
C PRO A 498 9.77 16.31 7.54
N ARG A 499 10.96 16.54 8.08
CA ARG A 499 11.40 16.00 9.35
C ARG A 499 11.84 17.12 10.29
N THR A 500 11.86 16.81 11.57
CA THR A 500 12.62 17.58 12.57
C THR A 500 14.10 17.25 12.43
N ASN A 501 14.97 18.02 13.07
CA ASN A 501 16.42 17.78 13.02
C ASN A 501 16.86 16.55 13.83
N THR A 502 15.95 15.95 14.60
CA THR A 502 16.10 14.59 15.17
C THR A 502 15.52 13.51 14.25
N PHE A 503 15.21 13.85 13.00
CA PHE A 503 14.64 13.00 11.96
C PHE A 503 13.21 12.50 12.20
N LYS A 504 12.47 13.04 13.19
CA LYS A 504 11.04 12.72 13.38
C LYS A 504 10.18 13.33 12.27
N ILE A 505 9.20 12.58 11.77
CA ILE A 505 8.31 13.01 10.67
C ILE A 505 7.39 14.15 11.16
N LYS A 506 7.40 15.29 10.47
CA LYS A 506 6.45 16.39 10.71
C LYS A 506 5.14 16.09 9.96
N ARG A 507 4.34 15.14 10.47
CA ARG A 507 3.14 14.62 9.78
C ARG A 507 2.11 15.69 9.41
N TYR A 508 1.97 16.73 10.23
CA TYR A 508 1.10 17.87 9.91
C TYR A 508 1.52 18.60 8.62
N GLN A 509 2.81 18.61 8.27
CA GLN A 509 3.32 19.21 7.03
C GLN A 509 3.10 18.29 5.82
N LEU A 510 2.96 16.97 6.03
CA LEU A 510 2.64 16.03 4.96
C LEU A 510 1.28 16.35 4.32
N HIS A 511 0.29 16.71 5.14
CA HIS A 511 -1.01 17.15 4.64
C HIS A 511 -0.90 18.35 3.70
N ASN A 512 0.02 19.29 3.97
CA ASN A 512 0.21 20.48 3.13
C ASN A 512 1.03 20.15 1.88
N LEU A 513 2.05 19.30 1.98
CA LEU A 513 2.84 18.86 0.82
C LEU A 513 2.00 18.08 -0.20
N VAL A 514 1.04 17.29 0.30
CA VAL A 514 0.11 16.53 -0.54
C VAL A 514 -0.99 17.43 -1.13
N LYS A 515 -1.40 18.49 -0.44
CA LYS A 515 -2.31 19.52 -0.99
C LYS A 515 -1.68 20.41 -2.08
N ILE A 516 -0.35 20.49 -2.15
CA ILE A 516 0.37 21.45 -3.01
C ILE A 516 0.86 20.84 -4.35
N LYS A 517 0.55 19.57 -4.64
CA LYS A 517 0.80 18.99 -5.98
C LYS A 517 -0.36 18.16 -6.48
N ASN A 518 -1.51 18.80 -6.69
CA ASN A 518 -2.32 18.48 -7.85
C ASN A 518 -1.85 19.41 -8.97
N ILE A 519 -1.49 18.83 -10.11
CA ILE A 519 -1.02 19.54 -11.28
C ILE A 519 -2.19 20.39 -11.81
N GLN A 520 -2.30 21.65 -11.39
CA GLN A 520 -3.18 22.61 -12.04
C GLN A 520 -2.59 22.98 -13.39
N THR A 521 -3.38 22.83 -14.43
CA THR A 521 -3.00 23.19 -15.80
C THR A 521 -3.69 24.48 -16.22
N GLU A 522 -3.00 25.28 -17.04
CA GLU A 522 -3.47 26.55 -17.61
C GLU A 522 -4.87 26.48 -18.28
N SER A 523 -5.32 25.28 -18.70
CA SER A 523 -6.63 25.02 -19.30
C SER A 523 -7.78 24.95 -18.28
N ALA A 524 -7.52 24.46 -17.06
CA ALA A 524 -8.53 24.38 -16.00
C ALA A 524 -8.91 25.76 -15.48
N GLN A 525 -7.92 26.66 -15.35
CA GLN A 525 -8.17 28.04 -14.97
C GLN A 525 -9.02 28.77 -16.02
N LYS A 526 -8.77 28.56 -17.31
CA LYS A 526 -9.60 29.13 -18.39
C LYS A 526 -11.05 28.63 -18.35
N LEU A 527 -11.27 27.37 -17.98
CA LEU A 527 -12.63 26.85 -17.77
C LEU A 527 -13.30 27.51 -16.56
N ILE A 528 -12.59 27.67 -15.45
CA ILE A 528 -13.13 28.37 -14.27
C ILE A 528 -13.55 29.79 -14.64
N ASP A 529 -12.71 30.54 -15.35
CA ASP A 529 -13.00 31.90 -15.78
C ASP A 529 -14.25 31.98 -16.69
N LEU A 530 -14.44 30.97 -17.57
CA LEU A 530 -15.64 30.81 -18.40
C LEU A 530 -16.89 30.54 -17.55
N PHE A 531 -16.82 29.64 -16.59
CA PHE A 531 -17.96 29.34 -15.72
C PHE A 531 -18.32 30.55 -14.85
N GLU A 532 -17.34 31.31 -14.35
CA GLU A 532 -17.58 32.55 -13.61
C GLU A 532 -18.18 33.68 -14.45
N LYS A 533 -17.98 33.68 -15.77
CA LYS A 533 -18.63 34.60 -16.71
C LYS A 533 -20.13 34.32 -16.83
N PHE A 534 -20.53 33.04 -16.85
CA PHE A 534 -21.92 32.60 -17.00
C PHE A 534 -22.68 32.48 -15.67
N LEU A 535 -21.96 32.37 -14.54
CA LEU A 535 -22.49 32.31 -13.18
C LEU A 535 -21.89 33.43 -12.30
N PRO A 536 -22.18 34.71 -12.58
CA PRO A 536 -21.56 35.85 -11.91
C PRO A 536 -21.81 35.87 -10.38
N GLU A 537 -22.92 35.30 -9.91
CA GLU A 537 -23.23 35.13 -8.48
C GLU A 537 -22.36 34.09 -7.76
N LYS A 538 -21.63 33.26 -8.51
CA LYS A 538 -20.71 32.23 -8.01
C LYS A 538 -19.23 32.60 -8.20
N LYS A 539 -18.93 33.80 -8.70
CA LYS A 539 -17.56 34.29 -8.92
C LYS A 539 -16.71 34.22 -7.65
N GLY A 540 -15.51 33.65 -7.76
CA GLY A 540 -14.58 33.39 -6.65
C GLY A 540 -14.93 32.16 -5.80
N LYS A 541 -15.98 31.40 -6.15
CA LYS A 541 -16.41 30.18 -5.44
C LYS A 541 -16.33 28.91 -6.30
N ILE A 542 -16.01 29.04 -7.59
CA ILE A 542 -15.87 27.90 -8.52
C ILE A 542 -14.42 27.42 -8.47
N SER A 543 -14.24 26.12 -8.27
CA SER A 543 -12.95 25.43 -8.27
C SER A 543 -12.97 24.27 -9.24
N GLU A 544 -11.81 23.66 -9.50
CA GLU A 544 -11.72 22.48 -10.38
C GLU A 544 -12.64 21.33 -9.93
N ASN A 545 -12.88 21.19 -8.63
CA ASN A 545 -13.74 20.14 -8.07
C ASN A 545 -15.19 20.61 -7.82
N SER A 546 -15.57 21.81 -8.25
CA SER A 546 -16.94 22.29 -8.09
C SER A 546 -17.87 21.50 -9.00
N TYR A 547 -18.85 20.84 -8.40
CA TYR A 547 -19.77 19.97 -9.12
C TYR A 547 -20.78 20.79 -9.94
N PHE A 548 -21.05 20.36 -11.17
CA PHE A 548 -22.02 21.03 -12.07
C PHE A 548 -23.45 21.02 -11.50
N SER A 549 -23.79 20.01 -10.70
CA SER A 549 -25.04 19.93 -9.94
C SER A 549 -25.15 21.04 -8.88
N GLU A 550 -24.05 21.38 -8.19
CA GLU A 550 -24.00 22.45 -7.19
C GLU A 550 -24.00 23.85 -7.81
N LEU A 551 -23.60 23.92 -9.08
CA LEU A 551 -23.64 25.12 -9.93
C LEU A 551 -24.99 25.30 -10.62
N ASN A 552 -25.96 24.40 -10.39
CA ASN A 552 -27.31 24.42 -10.99
C ASN A 552 -27.30 24.51 -12.53
N ILE A 553 -26.40 23.76 -13.18
CA ILE A 553 -26.33 23.73 -14.64
C ILE A 553 -27.54 22.97 -15.21
N ASP A 554 -28.48 23.71 -15.81
CA ASP A 554 -29.64 23.17 -16.51
C ASP A 554 -29.39 23.03 -18.04
N SER A 555 -30.37 22.48 -18.76
CA SER A 555 -30.25 22.24 -20.22
C SER A 555 -30.03 23.51 -21.04
N LEU A 556 -30.49 24.67 -20.58
CA LEU A 556 -30.32 25.94 -21.28
C LEU A 556 -28.90 26.50 -21.04
N LEU A 557 -28.46 26.52 -19.79
CA LEU A 557 -27.13 26.99 -19.40
C LEU A 557 -26.02 26.08 -19.95
N ALA A 558 -26.23 24.77 -19.95
CA ALA A 558 -25.33 23.79 -20.56
C ALA A 558 -25.11 24.05 -22.06
N THR A 559 -26.16 24.47 -22.77
CA THR A 559 -26.06 24.77 -24.21
C THR A 559 -25.23 26.03 -24.45
N GLN A 560 -25.40 27.06 -23.64
CA GLN A 560 -24.65 28.32 -23.73
C GLN A 560 -23.17 28.15 -23.34
N LEU A 561 -22.90 27.49 -22.22
CA LEU A 561 -21.54 27.15 -21.78
C LEU A 561 -20.82 26.29 -22.82
N CYS A 562 -21.51 25.30 -23.41
CA CYS A 562 -20.92 24.44 -24.45
C CYS A 562 -20.44 25.25 -25.67
N ALA A 563 -21.25 26.19 -26.15
CA ALA A 563 -20.91 27.03 -27.30
C ALA A 563 -19.65 27.86 -27.05
N GLU A 564 -19.52 28.43 -25.85
CA GLU A 564 -18.36 29.28 -25.49
C GLU A 564 -17.11 28.47 -25.18
N ILE A 565 -17.24 27.30 -24.55
CA ILE A 565 -16.09 26.39 -24.38
C ILE A 565 -15.59 25.89 -25.74
N ASN A 566 -16.49 25.55 -26.67
CA ASN A 566 -16.11 25.18 -28.04
C ASN A 566 -15.35 26.30 -28.76
N MET A 567 -15.77 27.55 -28.59
CA MET A 567 -15.10 28.72 -29.15
C MET A 567 -13.73 28.98 -28.49
N CYS A 568 -13.64 28.96 -27.16
CA CYS A 568 -12.41 29.25 -26.42
C CYS A 568 -11.34 28.16 -26.54
N PHE A 569 -11.76 26.90 -26.66
CA PHE A 569 -10.85 25.76 -26.70
C PHE A 569 -10.69 25.13 -28.09
N ASN A 570 -11.42 25.62 -29.11
CA ASN A 570 -11.46 25.11 -30.47
C ASN A 570 -11.85 23.61 -30.53
N THR A 571 -12.98 23.27 -29.94
CA THR A 571 -13.54 21.91 -29.85
C THR A 571 -14.94 21.82 -30.44
N SER A 572 -15.45 20.61 -30.64
CA SER A 572 -16.79 20.33 -31.18
C SER A 572 -17.63 19.48 -30.22
N MET A 573 -17.74 19.91 -28.96
CA MET A 573 -18.53 19.23 -27.93
C MET A 573 -20.02 19.51 -28.09
N THR A 574 -20.88 18.60 -27.61
CA THR A 574 -22.33 18.80 -27.50
C THR A 574 -22.72 19.15 -26.06
N PRO A 575 -23.85 19.86 -25.82
CA PRO A 575 -24.29 20.25 -24.47
C PRO A 575 -24.49 19.07 -23.49
N THR A 576 -24.63 17.84 -23.99
CA THR A 576 -24.73 16.63 -23.17
C THR A 576 -23.48 16.34 -22.34
N VAL A 577 -22.33 16.96 -22.68
CA VAL A 577 -21.05 16.80 -21.96
C VAL A 577 -21.14 17.10 -20.45
N PHE A 578 -22.03 18.00 -20.03
CA PHE A 578 -22.24 18.37 -18.62
C PHE A 578 -22.99 17.29 -17.80
N TRP A 579 -23.51 16.24 -18.46
CA TRP A 579 -24.10 15.06 -17.81
C TRP A 579 -23.14 13.87 -17.76
N PHE A 580 -22.05 13.92 -18.52
CA PHE A 580 -21.01 12.88 -18.55
C PHE A 580 -19.83 13.19 -17.61
N TYR A 581 -19.60 14.47 -17.29
CA TYR A 581 -18.56 14.92 -16.38
C TYR A 581 -19.17 15.72 -15.25
N GLN A 582 -18.66 15.53 -14.04
CA GLN A 582 -19.32 16.01 -12.83
C GLN A 582 -18.78 17.36 -12.37
N ASN A 583 -17.57 17.75 -12.77
CA ASN A 583 -16.88 18.96 -12.31
C ASN A 583 -15.90 19.50 -13.38
N VAL A 584 -15.34 20.68 -13.11
CA VAL A 584 -14.43 21.39 -14.03
C VAL A 584 -13.13 20.60 -14.30
N ALA A 585 -12.61 19.85 -13.31
CA ALA A 585 -11.41 19.03 -13.44
C ALA A 585 -11.60 17.90 -14.45
N GLU A 586 -12.74 17.20 -14.36
CA GLU A 586 -13.11 16.12 -15.28
C GLU A 586 -13.34 16.66 -16.70
N LEU A 587 -13.99 17.81 -16.83
CA LEU A 587 -14.19 18.48 -18.12
C LEU A 587 -12.85 18.96 -18.74
N ASP A 588 -11.92 19.46 -17.93
CA ASP A 588 -10.57 19.83 -18.36
C ASP A 588 -9.76 18.61 -18.85
N CYS A 589 -9.88 17.49 -18.14
CA CYS A 589 -9.28 16.22 -18.56
C CYS A 589 -9.87 15.75 -19.89
N TYR A 590 -11.19 15.87 -20.08
CA TYR A 590 -11.84 15.58 -21.34
C TYR A 590 -11.33 16.48 -22.48
N LEU A 591 -11.27 17.81 -22.28
CA LEU A 591 -10.76 18.75 -23.29
C LEU A 591 -9.30 18.49 -23.66
N LYS A 592 -8.46 18.12 -22.69
CA LYS A 592 -7.09 17.68 -22.96
C LYS A 592 -7.07 16.40 -23.74
N SER A 593 -7.92 15.43 -23.41
CA SER A 593 -7.99 14.16 -24.14
C SER A 593 -8.43 14.36 -25.59
N GLU A 594 -9.38 15.25 -25.85
CA GLU A 594 -9.84 15.62 -27.21
C GLU A 594 -8.75 16.38 -27.99
N LYS A 595 -8.03 17.31 -27.35
CA LYS A 595 -6.86 17.97 -27.97
C LYS A 595 -5.70 17.00 -28.24
N THR A 596 -5.52 15.99 -27.40
CA THR A 596 -4.50 14.95 -27.57
C THR A 596 -4.88 13.98 -28.69
N LYS A 597 -6.18 13.69 -28.88
CA LYS A 597 -6.71 12.94 -30.03
C LYS A 597 -6.56 13.68 -31.35
N GLN A 598 -6.64 15.02 -31.37
CA GLN A 598 -6.39 15.82 -32.59
C GLN A 598 -4.92 16.02 -32.94
N LYS A 599 -3.97 15.90 -31.99
CA LYS A 599 -2.53 16.11 -32.24
C LYS A 599 -1.66 14.85 -32.34
N ASN A 600 -2.15 13.67 -31.97
CA ASN A 600 -1.39 12.42 -32.07
C ASN A 600 -1.99 11.44 -33.08
N LYS A 601 -1.97 11.82 -34.36
CA LYS A 601 -1.87 10.87 -35.47
C LYS A 601 -0.39 10.74 -35.82
N VAL A 602 0.32 9.80 -35.17
CA VAL A 602 1.57 9.06 -35.52
C VAL A 602 2.07 8.44 -34.17
N SER A 603 2.24 7.14 -33.91
CA SER A 603 2.15 5.89 -34.66
C SER A 603 1.57 4.79 -33.76
N GLN A 604 0.64 3.98 -34.29
CA GLN A 604 0.20 2.72 -33.68
C GLN A 604 1.40 1.79 -33.45
N THR A 605 1.77 1.50 -32.21
CA THR A 605 2.31 0.17 -31.91
C THR A 605 1.11 -0.77 -31.97
N ARG A 606 1.01 -1.54 -33.07
CA ARG A 606 0.05 -2.62 -33.20
C ARG A 606 0.15 -3.49 -31.94
N ARG A 607 -0.90 -3.58 -31.13
CA ARG A 607 -0.95 -4.59 -30.06
C ARG A 607 -1.01 -5.96 -30.73
N ASP A 608 -0.17 -6.89 -30.30
CA ASP A 608 -0.15 -8.23 -30.87
C ASP A 608 -1.52 -8.90 -30.70
N ARG A 609 -2.06 -9.39 -31.82
CA ARG A 609 -3.26 -10.25 -31.84
C ARG A 609 -2.91 -11.59 -31.22
N ILE A 610 -3.87 -12.26 -30.58
CA ILE A 610 -3.62 -13.51 -29.87
C ILE A 610 -4.26 -14.67 -30.63
N ALA A 611 -3.46 -15.67 -30.97
CA ALA A 611 -3.90 -16.92 -31.57
C ALA A 611 -4.39 -17.90 -30.50
N ILE A 612 -5.50 -18.57 -30.79
CA ILE A 612 -5.95 -19.77 -30.10
C ILE A 612 -5.43 -20.96 -30.91
N VAL A 613 -4.51 -21.74 -30.33
CA VAL A 613 -3.83 -22.83 -31.05
C VAL A 613 -4.32 -24.22 -30.66
N ALA A 614 -4.95 -24.35 -29.48
CA ALA A 614 -5.61 -25.57 -29.05
C ALA A 614 -6.81 -25.26 -28.16
N VAL A 615 -7.78 -26.16 -28.11
CA VAL A 615 -8.94 -26.13 -27.21
C VAL A 615 -9.15 -27.51 -26.59
N ASP A 616 -9.67 -27.57 -25.37
CA ASP A 616 -10.15 -28.80 -24.73
C ASP A 616 -11.51 -28.51 -24.07
N ALA A 617 -12.47 -29.41 -24.28
CA ALA A 617 -13.85 -29.25 -23.84
C ALA A 617 -14.32 -30.47 -23.05
N PHE A 618 -14.70 -30.26 -21.79
CA PHE A 618 -15.27 -31.29 -20.93
C PHE A 618 -16.58 -30.78 -20.31
N PHE A 619 -17.70 -31.13 -20.95
CA PHE A 619 -19.03 -30.58 -20.66
C PHE A 619 -20.09 -31.70 -20.53
N PRO A 620 -21.28 -31.39 -19.98
CA PRO A 620 -22.36 -32.36 -19.84
C PRO A 620 -22.78 -33.03 -21.14
N GLY A 621 -23.48 -34.16 -21.02
CA GLY A 621 -23.88 -34.98 -22.17
C GLY A 621 -22.74 -35.85 -22.71
N ASN A 622 -21.79 -36.19 -21.85
CA ASN A 622 -20.58 -37.00 -22.13
C ASN A 622 -19.63 -36.37 -23.14
N ALA A 623 -19.62 -35.04 -23.26
CA ALA A 623 -18.68 -34.34 -24.12
C ALA A 623 -17.30 -34.28 -23.45
N ASN A 624 -16.36 -35.10 -23.89
CA ASN A 624 -15.01 -35.18 -23.33
C ASN A 624 -13.90 -34.58 -24.20
N ASN A 625 -14.29 -33.98 -25.32
CA ASN A 625 -13.50 -33.16 -26.23
C ASN A 625 -14.44 -32.21 -27.01
N GLU A 626 -13.84 -31.28 -27.77
CA GLU A 626 -14.53 -30.29 -28.58
C GLU A 626 -15.40 -30.89 -29.70
N THR A 627 -14.98 -32.03 -30.27
CA THR A 627 -15.75 -32.74 -31.30
C THR A 627 -17.08 -33.29 -30.77
N MET A 628 -17.05 -33.98 -29.62
CA MET A 628 -18.26 -34.51 -28.98
C MET A 628 -19.16 -33.38 -28.44
N TYR A 629 -18.55 -32.31 -27.93
CA TYR A 629 -19.28 -31.11 -27.55
C TYR A 629 -20.04 -30.52 -28.75
N TRP A 630 -19.37 -30.38 -29.89
CA TRP A 630 -19.97 -29.88 -31.12
C TRP A 630 -21.14 -30.76 -31.60
N ASP A 631 -20.94 -32.08 -31.63
CA ASP A 631 -21.97 -33.04 -32.05
C ASP A 631 -23.23 -32.94 -31.17
N ASN A 632 -23.07 -32.78 -29.86
CA ASN A 632 -24.20 -32.55 -28.95
C ASN A 632 -24.98 -31.27 -29.30
N LEU A 633 -24.29 -30.17 -29.63
CA LEU A 633 -24.92 -28.91 -30.03
C LEU A 633 -25.68 -29.05 -31.35
N LEU A 634 -25.07 -29.69 -32.36
CA LEU A 634 -25.71 -29.90 -33.67
C LEU A 634 -26.95 -30.78 -33.57
N LYS A 635 -26.89 -31.84 -32.77
CA LYS A 635 -28.01 -32.76 -32.52
C LYS A 635 -29.09 -32.19 -31.59
N LYS A 636 -28.97 -30.92 -31.20
CA LYS A 636 -29.93 -30.24 -30.30
C LYS A 636 -30.13 -31.00 -28.98
N LYS A 637 -29.05 -31.60 -28.47
CA LYS A 637 -29.10 -32.41 -27.24
C LYS A 637 -29.28 -31.50 -26.03
N ASP A 638 -30.32 -31.76 -25.26
CA ASP A 638 -30.49 -31.24 -23.90
C ASP A 638 -29.69 -32.14 -22.95
N CYS A 639 -28.66 -31.57 -22.32
CA CYS A 639 -27.71 -32.30 -21.47
C CYS A 639 -28.03 -32.19 -19.98
N ILE A 640 -29.23 -31.71 -19.64
CA ILE A 640 -29.73 -31.64 -18.28
C ILE A 640 -30.30 -33.00 -17.85
N ILE A 641 -29.82 -33.50 -16.71
CA ILE A 641 -30.22 -34.78 -16.13
C ILE A 641 -30.59 -34.60 -14.66
N THR A 642 -31.24 -35.60 -14.06
CA THR A 642 -31.41 -35.64 -12.60
C THR A 642 -30.06 -35.63 -11.90
N VAL A 643 -29.98 -34.94 -10.74
CA VAL A 643 -28.76 -34.92 -9.92
C VAL A 643 -28.28 -36.35 -9.67
N PRO A 644 -27.04 -36.71 -10.05
CA PRO A 644 -26.50 -38.05 -9.80
C PRO A 644 -26.42 -38.35 -8.30
N ALA A 645 -26.76 -39.58 -7.91
CA ALA A 645 -26.68 -40.03 -6.51
C ALA A 645 -25.26 -39.92 -5.92
N ALA A 646 -24.23 -39.92 -6.77
CA ALA A 646 -22.83 -39.69 -6.38
C ALA A 646 -22.53 -38.23 -5.95
N ARG A 647 -23.46 -37.28 -6.13
CA ARG A 647 -23.35 -35.90 -5.62
C ARG A 647 -24.12 -35.76 -4.31
N TRP A 648 -25.44 -35.84 -4.38
CA TRP A 648 -26.35 -35.84 -3.23
C TRP A 648 -27.69 -36.47 -3.61
N ASP A 649 -28.50 -36.82 -2.61
CA ASP A 649 -29.87 -37.29 -2.82
C ASP A 649 -30.78 -36.12 -3.23
N ALA A 650 -31.19 -36.09 -4.49
CA ALA A 650 -32.03 -35.02 -5.04
C ALA A 650 -33.38 -34.89 -4.33
N GLU A 651 -34.00 -36.01 -3.94
CA GLU A 651 -35.33 -36.02 -3.31
C GLU A 651 -35.26 -35.43 -1.90
N GLN A 652 -34.18 -35.68 -1.16
CA GLN A 652 -33.97 -35.14 0.17
C GLN A 652 -34.00 -33.61 0.20
N PHE A 653 -33.46 -32.95 -0.84
CA PHE A 653 -33.32 -31.50 -0.89
C PHE A 653 -34.38 -30.81 -1.76
N TYR A 654 -35.28 -31.54 -2.39
CA TYR A 654 -36.32 -30.96 -3.25
C TYR A 654 -37.59 -30.57 -2.48
N ASP A 655 -38.23 -29.49 -2.91
CA ASP A 655 -39.61 -29.13 -2.60
C ASP A 655 -40.21 -28.31 -3.76
N ALA A 656 -41.46 -28.62 -4.13
CA ALA A 656 -42.16 -27.88 -5.18
C ALA A 656 -42.44 -26.42 -4.79
N TYR A 657 -42.60 -26.15 -3.48
CA TYR A 657 -42.76 -24.80 -2.97
C TYR A 657 -41.39 -24.11 -2.91
N THR A 658 -41.15 -23.17 -3.83
CA THR A 658 -39.83 -22.52 -4.01
C THR A 658 -39.31 -21.82 -2.74
N LEU A 659 -40.21 -21.34 -1.87
CA LEU A 659 -39.87 -20.67 -0.61
C LEU A 659 -39.67 -21.64 0.57
N ALA A 660 -39.84 -22.95 0.40
CA ALA A 660 -39.63 -23.94 1.46
C ALA A 660 -38.20 -23.84 2.04
N PRO A 661 -38.01 -23.65 3.37
CA PRO A 661 -36.69 -23.46 3.95
C PRO A 661 -35.74 -24.64 3.67
N GLY A 662 -34.49 -24.35 3.27
CA GLY A 662 -33.48 -25.39 3.06
C GLY A 662 -33.68 -26.29 1.83
N LYS A 663 -34.63 -25.96 0.93
CA LYS A 663 -34.99 -26.78 -0.24
C LYS A 663 -34.62 -26.12 -1.57
N ILE A 664 -34.39 -26.95 -2.58
CA ILE A 664 -34.14 -26.63 -3.99
C ILE A 664 -35.48 -26.78 -4.74
N ASN A 665 -35.74 -25.91 -5.72
CA ASN A 665 -36.99 -25.88 -6.48
C ASN A 665 -37.01 -26.81 -7.72
N ASN A 666 -35.93 -27.54 -7.97
CA ASN A 666 -35.82 -28.54 -9.03
C ASN A 666 -34.85 -29.68 -8.61
N LYS A 667 -34.79 -30.75 -9.41
CA LYS A 667 -33.98 -31.96 -9.15
C LYS A 667 -32.94 -32.25 -10.24
N VAL A 668 -32.64 -31.26 -11.08
CA VAL A 668 -31.89 -31.49 -12.32
C VAL A 668 -30.73 -30.51 -12.49
N GLY A 669 -29.76 -30.88 -13.31
CA GLY A 669 -28.59 -30.07 -13.64
C GLY A 669 -27.78 -30.69 -14.77
N GLY A 670 -26.83 -29.94 -15.30
CA GLY A 670 -25.84 -30.48 -16.24
C GLY A 670 -24.64 -31.02 -15.47
N PHE A 671 -24.37 -32.32 -15.55
CA PHE A 671 -23.28 -32.96 -14.80
C PHE A 671 -22.22 -33.56 -15.72
N ILE A 672 -20.97 -33.55 -15.25
CA ILE A 672 -19.86 -34.28 -15.87
C ILE A 672 -19.49 -35.49 -15.02
N ASP A 673 -18.85 -36.47 -15.63
CA ASP A 673 -18.32 -37.62 -14.90
C ASP A 673 -17.16 -37.20 -14.01
N LEU A 674 -17.21 -37.56 -12.72
CA LEU A 674 -16.05 -37.39 -11.84
C LEU A 674 -14.97 -38.38 -12.24
N PRO A 675 -13.68 -38.01 -12.15
CA PRO A 675 -12.59 -38.92 -12.47
C PRO A 675 -12.49 -40.03 -11.42
N THR A 676 -13.18 -41.15 -11.66
CA THR A 676 -13.08 -42.40 -10.88
C THR A 676 -11.73 -43.08 -11.11
N HIS A 677 -11.16 -42.90 -12.30
CA HIS A 677 -9.83 -43.36 -12.69
C HIS A 677 -8.92 -42.16 -12.94
N PHE A 678 -8.13 -41.80 -11.93
CA PHE A 678 -7.03 -40.83 -12.04
C PHE A 678 -5.75 -41.59 -11.70
N ASP A 679 -4.85 -41.75 -12.67
CA ASP A 679 -3.54 -42.35 -12.42
C ASP A 679 -2.59 -41.27 -11.84
N PRO A 680 -2.30 -41.32 -10.53
CA PRO A 680 -1.48 -40.29 -9.91
C PRO A 680 0.01 -40.42 -10.31
N SER A 681 0.44 -41.58 -10.82
CA SER A 681 1.83 -41.81 -11.23
C SER A 681 2.21 -40.99 -12.47
N GLU A 682 1.29 -40.81 -13.41
CA GLU A 682 1.47 -39.96 -14.60
C GLU A 682 1.82 -38.51 -14.25
N PHE A 683 1.41 -38.03 -13.07
CA PHE A 683 1.62 -36.66 -12.61
C PHE A 683 2.64 -36.55 -11.48
N ASN A 684 3.36 -37.64 -11.17
CA ASN A 684 4.28 -37.74 -10.02
C ASN A 684 3.62 -37.42 -8.66
N ILE A 685 2.34 -37.80 -8.51
CA ILE A 685 1.56 -37.60 -7.29
C ILE A 685 1.51 -38.92 -6.51
N LYS A 686 1.70 -38.85 -5.18
CA LYS A 686 1.54 -40.05 -4.33
C LYS A 686 0.06 -40.45 -4.24
N PRO A 687 -0.31 -41.75 -4.32
CA PRO A 687 -1.70 -42.19 -4.26
C PRO A 687 -2.49 -41.65 -3.07
N ARG A 688 -1.85 -41.59 -1.89
CA ARG A 688 -2.47 -41.03 -0.66
C ARG A 688 -2.85 -39.56 -0.81
N ILE A 689 -2.07 -38.77 -1.53
CA ILE A 689 -2.39 -37.35 -1.78
C ILE A 689 -3.54 -37.26 -2.78
N ALA A 690 -3.47 -38.03 -3.88
CA ALA A 690 -4.51 -38.07 -4.92
C ALA A 690 -5.89 -38.45 -4.38
N ALA A 691 -5.96 -39.36 -3.39
CA ALA A 691 -7.23 -39.73 -2.74
C ALA A 691 -7.92 -38.54 -2.04
N SER A 692 -7.16 -37.55 -1.58
CA SER A 692 -7.66 -36.37 -0.83
C SER A 692 -7.70 -35.08 -1.65
N MET A 693 -7.40 -35.14 -2.95
CA MET A 693 -7.40 -33.97 -3.83
C MET A 693 -8.82 -33.61 -4.28
N ASP A 694 -9.08 -32.30 -4.38
CA ASP A 694 -10.26 -31.78 -5.07
C ASP A 694 -10.37 -32.41 -6.47
N PRO A 695 -11.53 -33.00 -6.84
CA PRO A 695 -11.76 -33.51 -8.19
C PRO A 695 -11.47 -32.49 -9.29
N GLN A 696 -11.66 -31.19 -9.05
CA GLN A 696 -11.31 -30.12 -10.00
C GLN A 696 -9.81 -30.11 -10.33
N GLN A 697 -8.93 -30.39 -9.36
CA GLN A 697 -7.48 -30.47 -9.61
C GLN A 697 -7.13 -31.65 -10.51
N LYS A 698 -7.79 -32.80 -10.31
CA LYS A 698 -7.59 -33.99 -11.14
C LYS A 698 -8.03 -33.74 -12.58
N ILE A 699 -9.22 -33.14 -12.74
CA ILE A 699 -9.74 -32.75 -14.05
C ILE A 699 -8.77 -31.79 -14.73
N LEU A 700 -8.36 -30.70 -14.08
CA LEU A 700 -7.42 -29.75 -14.66
C LEU A 700 -6.10 -30.38 -15.07
N LEU A 701 -5.52 -31.28 -14.27
CA LEU A 701 -4.29 -32.01 -14.64
C LEU A 701 -4.47 -32.83 -15.92
N MET A 702 -5.56 -33.59 -16.02
CA MET A 702 -5.88 -34.38 -17.21
C MET A 702 -6.14 -33.50 -18.44
N ARG A 703 -6.93 -32.42 -18.28
CA ARG A 703 -7.29 -31.52 -19.38
C ARG A 703 -6.11 -30.70 -19.88
N VAL A 704 -5.24 -30.24 -18.99
CA VAL A 704 -4.01 -29.54 -19.39
C VAL A 704 -3.04 -30.49 -20.11
N LYS A 705 -2.91 -31.74 -19.66
CA LYS A 705 -2.13 -32.75 -20.40
C LYS A 705 -2.65 -32.92 -21.83
N ASN A 706 -3.96 -33.08 -22.01
CA ASN A 706 -4.58 -33.20 -23.32
C ASN A 706 -4.32 -31.95 -24.17
N LEU A 707 -4.54 -30.76 -23.59
CA LEU A 707 -4.36 -29.48 -24.28
C LEU A 707 -2.91 -29.29 -24.77
N LEU A 708 -1.92 -29.61 -23.93
CA LEU A 708 -0.50 -29.52 -24.28
C LEU A 708 -0.08 -30.56 -25.33
N SER A 709 -0.82 -31.67 -25.45
CA SER A 709 -0.57 -32.72 -26.44
C SER A 709 -1.07 -32.35 -27.85
N TYR A 710 -1.95 -31.35 -27.97
CA TYR A 710 -2.42 -30.85 -29.28
C TYR A 710 -1.38 -30.02 -30.02
N ASP A 711 -0.37 -29.49 -29.34
CA ASP A 711 0.77 -28.86 -30.01
C ASP A 711 1.62 -29.96 -30.66
N SER A 712 1.27 -30.32 -31.89
CA SER A 712 1.82 -31.47 -32.63
C SER A 712 3.34 -31.46 -32.80
N LYS A 713 4.00 -30.34 -32.50
CA LYS A 713 5.46 -30.15 -32.57
C LYS A 713 6.15 -30.32 -31.21
N ASN A 714 5.39 -30.34 -30.13
CA ASN A 714 5.88 -30.21 -28.76
C ASN A 714 5.40 -31.39 -27.91
N THR A 715 6.32 -32.15 -27.34
CA THR A 715 5.96 -33.14 -26.32
C THR A 715 5.49 -32.43 -25.05
N VAL A 716 4.71 -33.08 -24.18
CA VAL A 716 4.34 -32.51 -22.88
C VAL A 716 5.59 -32.07 -22.08
N GLU A 717 6.69 -32.81 -22.23
CA GLU A 717 7.99 -32.50 -21.65
C GLU A 717 8.62 -31.21 -22.18
N SER A 718 8.37 -30.82 -23.43
CA SER A 718 8.92 -29.60 -24.04
C SER A 718 8.36 -28.32 -23.39
N TRP A 719 7.20 -28.40 -22.75
CA TRP A 719 6.59 -27.30 -22.00
C TRP A 719 7.22 -27.11 -20.63
N ARG A 720 8.03 -28.06 -20.15
CA ARG A 720 8.66 -27.97 -18.84
C ARG A 720 9.69 -26.85 -18.82
N TYR A 721 9.64 -26.02 -17.79
CA TYR A 721 10.43 -24.79 -17.63
C TYR A 721 10.16 -23.70 -18.67
N SER A 722 9.10 -23.83 -19.47
CA SER A 722 8.64 -22.77 -20.36
C SER A 722 7.98 -21.63 -19.57
N ASN A 723 8.06 -20.41 -20.09
CA ASN A 723 7.36 -19.24 -19.56
C ASN A 723 5.86 -19.25 -19.95
N THR A 724 5.18 -20.34 -19.63
CA THR A 724 3.75 -20.54 -19.93
C THR A 724 2.91 -20.12 -18.74
N GLY A 725 1.99 -19.18 -18.94
CA GLY A 725 1.04 -18.74 -17.91
C GLY A 725 -0.18 -19.67 -17.81
N LEU A 726 -0.87 -19.63 -16.67
CA LEU A 726 -2.06 -20.43 -16.36
C LEU A 726 -3.12 -19.56 -15.67
N PHE A 727 -4.25 -19.35 -16.34
CA PHE A 727 -5.32 -18.44 -15.92
C PHE A 727 -6.64 -19.20 -15.87
N ILE A 728 -7.10 -19.56 -14.66
CA ILE A 728 -8.26 -20.44 -14.51
C ILE A 728 -9.37 -19.71 -13.75
N GLY A 729 -10.53 -19.58 -14.39
CA GLY A 729 -11.78 -19.21 -13.73
C GLY A 729 -12.30 -20.37 -12.88
N ALA A 730 -12.56 -20.13 -11.60
CA ALA A 730 -13.09 -21.16 -10.68
C ALA A 730 -14.26 -20.62 -9.85
N GLY A 731 -15.22 -21.51 -9.57
CA GLY A 731 -16.48 -21.16 -8.92
C GLY A 731 -16.42 -21.23 -7.40
N PHE A 732 -17.52 -21.71 -6.81
CA PHE A 732 -17.63 -21.97 -5.38
C PHE A 732 -16.68 -23.08 -4.93
N SER A 733 -16.18 -22.98 -3.70
CA SER A 733 -15.24 -23.93 -3.12
C SER A 733 -15.95 -25.09 -2.44
N ASP A 734 -16.85 -25.77 -3.18
CA ASP A 734 -17.71 -26.85 -2.66
C ASP A 734 -16.89 -27.94 -1.96
N PHE A 735 -15.76 -28.33 -2.57
CA PHE A 735 -14.89 -29.36 -2.00
C PHE A 735 -14.28 -28.93 -0.65
N MET A 736 -13.90 -27.65 -0.50
CA MET A 736 -13.42 -27.13 0.78
C MET A 736 -14.50 -27.20 1.86
N ILE A 737 -15.74 -26.83 1.51
CA ILE A 737 -16.87 -26.89 2.44
C ILE A 737 -17.13 -28.34 2.83
N GLN A 738 -17.16 -29.26 1.86
CA GLN A 738 -17.32 -30.70 2.11
C GLN A 738 -16.23 -31.25 3.02
N VAL A 739 -14.96 -30.94 2.76
CA VAL A 739 -13.83 -31.35 3.61
C VAL A 739 -13.97 -30.79 5.03
N ALA A 740 -14.35 -29.52 5.18
CA ALA A 740 -14.53 -28.89 6.48
C ALA A 740 -15.70 -29.49 7.29
N GLN A 741 -16.73 -30.00 6.62
CA GLN A 741 -17.91 -30.61 7.26
C GLN A 741 -17.72 -32.11 7.56
N SER A 742 -17.03 -32.83 6.68
CA SER A 742 -17.00 -34.30 6.70
C SER A 742 -15.72 -34.89 7.29
N VAL A 743 -14.62 -34.14 7.39
CA VAL A 743 -13.37 -34.65 7.97
C VAL A 743 -13.32 -34.38 9.48
N PRO A 744 -13.31 -35.42 10.34
CA PRO A 744 -13.19 -35.24 11.79
C PRO A 744 -11.89 -34.52 12.16
N ASN A 745 -11.93 -33.72 13.24
CA ASN A 745 -10.79 -32.90 13.68
C ASN A 745 -9.51 -33.73 13.95
N ASP A 746 -9.65 -34.95 14.46
CA ASP A 746 -8.53 -35.88 14.72
C ASP A 746 -7.92 -36.49 13.43
N LYS A 747 -8.62 -36.37 12.29
CA LYS A 747 -8.15 -36.79 10.96
C LYS A 747 -7.57 -35.65 10.12
N ILE A 748 -7.65 -34.41 10.60
CA ILE A 748 -7.04 -33.26 9.95
C ILE A 748 -5.51 -33.41 9.98
N ASN A 749 -4.89 -33.26 8.82
CA ASN A 749 -3.44 -33.27 8.66
C ASN A 749 -3.00 -32.06 7.83
N PRO A 750 -1.68 -31.78 7.71
CA PRO A 750 -1.19 -30.59 7.01
C PRO A 750 -1.65 -30.45 5.55
N TYR A 751 -2.04 -31.56 4.90
CA TYR A 751 -2.51 -31.56 3.51
C TYR A 751 -4.02 -31.38 3.38
N THR A 752 -4.81 -31.59 4.44
CA THR A 752 -6.29 -31.54 4.38
C THR A 752 -6.81 -30.19 3.90
N GLY A 753 -6.30 -29.09 4.47
CA GLY A 753 -6.69 -27.74 4.05
C GLY A 753 -6.01 -27.29 2.76
N ILE A 754 -4.77 -27.71 2.52
CA ILE A 754 -4.02 -27.33 1.31
C ILE A 754 -4.64 -27.98 0.07
N ASN A 755 -4.97 -29.27 0.13
CA ASN A 755 -5.52 -30.00 -1.01
C ASN A 755 -6.95 -29.57 -1.39
N SER A 756 -7.64 -28.82 -0.54
CA SER A 756 -8.97 -28.27 -0.82
C SER A 756 -8.97 -26.77 -1.12
N ALA A 757 -7.80 -26.10 -1.04
CA ALA A 757 -7.71 -24.67 -1.29
C ALA A 757 -7.68 -24.31 -2.78
N ASP A 758 -8.44 -23.30 -3.18
CA ASP A 758 -8.59 -22.90 -4.59
C ASP A 758 -7.25 -22.59 -5.28
N PHE A 759 -6.30 -21.97 -4.57
CA PHE A 759 -4.99 -21.62 -5.15
C PHE A 759 -4.21 -22.85 -5.64
N THR A 760 -4.54 -24.05 -5.15
CA THR A 760 -3.90 -25.29 -5.60
C THR A 760 -4.38 -25.77 -6.96
N LEU A 761 -5.50 -25.26 -7.47
CA LEU A 761 -6.01 -25.56 -8.80
C LEU A 761 -5.01 -25.16 -9.89
N THR A 762 -4.43 -23.96 -9.81
CA THR A 762 -3.37 -23.53 -10.74
C THR A 762 -1.98 -23.94 -10.29
N ALA A 763 -1.67 -23.82 -8.99
CA ALA A 763 -0.32 -24.10 -8.49
C ALA A 763 0.10 -25.55 -8.71
N ARG A 764 -0.83 -26.53 -8.57
CA ARG A 764 -0.50 -27.94 -8.78
C ARG A 764 -0.26 -28.26 -10.24
N VAL A 765 -1.07 -27.70 -11.14
CA VAL A 765 -0.89 -27.85 -12.59
C VAL A 765 0.47 -27.27 -13.00
N ALA A 766 0.76 -26.03 -12.63
CA ALA A 766 2.04 -25.39 -12.91
C ALA A 766 3.22 -26.22 -12.38
N HIS A 767 3.11 -26.73 -11.14
CA HIS A 767 4.13 -27.60 -10.55
C HIS A 767 4.32 -28.93 -11.31
N CYS A 768 3.23 -29.63 -11.66
CA CYS A 768 3.29 -30.92 -12.35
C CYS A 768 3.96 -30.81 -13.72
N PHE A 769 3.55 -29.81 -14.53
CA PHE A 769 4.09 -29.60 -15.88
C PHE A 769 5.35 -28.73 -15.91
N GLY A 770 5.74 -28.13 -14.77
CA GLY A 770 6.92 -27.26 -14.67
C GLY A 770 6.75 -25.91 -15.39
N LEU A 771 5.54 -25.38 -15.45
CA LEU A 771 5.26 -24.09 -16.09
C LEU A 771 5.76 -22.94 -15.20
N MET A 772 6.49 -21.99 -15.77
CA MET A 772 7.15 -20.91 -15.02
C MET A 772 6.49 -19.53 -15.17
N GLY A 773 5.44 -19.41 -15.99
CA GLY A 773 4.69 -18.17 -16.14
C GLY A 773 3.68 -17.91 -15.00
N PRO A 774 2.91 -16.81 -15.07
CA PRO A 774 1.94 -16.45 -14.04
C PRO A 774 0.87 -17.53 -13.85
N ALA A 775 0.56 -17.91 -12.62
CA ALA A 775 -0.46 -18.93 -12.30
C ALA A 775 -1.56 -18.33 -11.41
N MET A 776 -2.75 -18.07 -11.97
CA MET A 776 -3.79 -17.28 -11.32
C MET A 776 -5.16 -17.96 -11.34
N ILE A 777 -5.83 -17.92 -10.19
CA ILE A 777 -7.25 -18.24 -10.04
C ILE A 777 -8.05 -16.94 -10.09
N ILE A 778 -9.05 -16.91 -10.97
CA ILE A 778 -9.89 -15.74 -11.20
C ILE A 778 -11.31 -16.08 -10.75
N LYS A 779 -11.88 -15.20 -9.92
CA LYS A 779 -13.21 -15.34 -9.33
C LYS A 779 -14.03 -14.08 -9.54
N THR A 780 -14.74 -14.02 -10.66
CA THR A 780 -15.70 -12.97 -11.01
C THR A 780 -17.09 -13.57 -11.24
N ALA A 781 -17.43 -14.62 -10.49
CA ALA A 781 -18.64 -15.42 -10.66
C ALA A 781 -18.78 -15.98 -12.09
N CYS A 782 -19.91 -15.77 -12.76
CA CYS A 782 -20.21 -16.34 -14.06
C CYS A 782 -19.30 -15.86 -15.21
N SER A 783 -18.62 -14.71 -15.06
CA SER A 783 -17.67 -14.21 -16.06
C SER A 783 -16.25 -14.73 -15.90
N SER A 784 -15.97 -15.53 -14.86
CA SER A 784 -14.60 -15.89 -14.44
C SER A 784 -13.72 -16.43 -15.55
N SER A 785 -14.21 -17.38 -16.35
CA SER A 785 -13.42 -17.98 -17.43
C SER A 785 -13.12 -17.01 -18.57
N LEU A 786 -14.06 -16.12 -18.95
CA LEU A 786 -13.80 -15.15 -20.02
C LEU A 786 -12.86 -14.02 -19.55
N VAL A 787 -12.97 -13.62 -18.27
CA VAL A 787 -12.00 -12.73 -17.63
C VAL A 787 -10.62 -13.40 -17.53
N ALA A 788 -10.56 -14.72 -17.35
CA ALA A 788 -9.31 -15.47 -17.36
C ALA A 788 -8.64 -15.48 -18.73
N VAL A 789 -9.40 -15.68 -19.81
CA VAL A 789 -8.89 -15.53 -21.17
C VAL A 789 -8.44 -14.09 -21.44
N HIS A 790 -9.22 -13.08 -21.04
CA HIS A 790 -8.80 -11.67 -21.15
C HIS A 790 -7.48 -11.40 -20.41
N SER A 791 -7.33 -11.91 -19.19
CA SER A 791 -6.11 -11.74 -18.39
C SER A 791 -4.90 -12.40 -19.05
N ALA A 792 -5.09 -13.57 -19.65
CA ALA A 792 -4.07 -14.26 -20.44
C ALA A 792 -3.68 -13.49 -21.70
N VAL A 793 -4.65 -12.91 -22.41
CA VAL A 793 -4.41 -12.00 -23.54
C VAL A 793 -3.52 -10.83 -23.11
N ARG A 794 -3.81 -10.20 -21.96
CA ARG A 794 -3.00 -9.09 -21.44
C ARG A 794 -1.59 -9.53 -21.09
N ALA A 795 -1.42 -10.67 -20.44
CA ALA A 795 -0.11 -11.20 -20.08
C ALA A 795 0.76 -11.54 -21.30
N LEU A 796 0.16 -12.05 -22.38
CA LEU A 796 0.86 -12.30 -23.64
C LEU A 796 1.30 -11.00 -24.33
N GLN A 797 0.43 -9.98 -24.31
CA GLN A 797 0.69 -8.66 -24.89
C GLN A 797 1.73 -7.85 -24.09
N SER A 798 1.78 -8.01 -22.77
CA SER A 798 2.79 -7.37 -21.91
C SER A 798 4.14 -8.10 -21.91
N GLY A 799 4.18 -9.34 -22.42
CA GLY A 799 5.38 -10.18 -22.36
C GLY A 799 5.61 -10.85 -21.01
N ASP A 800 4.59 -10.92 -20.14
CA ASP A 800 4.66 -11.65 -18.87
C ASP A 800 4.74 -13.18 -19.09
N CYS A 801 4.23 -13.66 -20.23
CA CYS A 801 4.36 -15.04 -20.68
C CYS A 801 4.48 -15.14 -22.21
N ASP A 802 4.98 -16.28 -22.71
CA ASP A 802 5.14 -16.55 -24.15
C ASP A 802 4.00 -17.42 -24.71
N ALA A 803 3.42 -18.24 -23.85
CA ALA A 803 2.19 -18.97 -24.08
C ALA A 803 1.31 -18.87 -22.84
N ALA A 804 0.01 -19.07 -22.98
CA ALA A 804 -0.90 -19.09 -21.85
C ALA A 804 -2.00 -20.13 -22.01
N ILE A 805 -2.24 -20.89 -20.95
CA ILE A 805 -3.43 -21.73 -20.80
C ILE A 805 -4.49 -20.91 -20.06
N ALA A 806 -5.66 -20.76 -20.66
CA ALA A 806 -6.75 -20.00 -20.06
C ALA A 806 -8.09 -20.73 -20.18
N GLY A 807 -8.98 -20.53 -19.22
CA GLY A 807 -10.32 -21.12 -19.27
C GLY A 807 -11.01 -21.13 -17.92
N GLY A 808 -11.77 -22.17 -17.63
CA GLY A 808 -12.38 -22.32 -16.31
C GLY A 808 -13.00 -23.67 -16.04
N ILE A 809 -13.25 -23.91 -14.76
CA ILE A 809 -13.82 -25.15 -14.23
C ILE A 809 -14.92 -24.82 -13.20
N ASN A 810 -15.98 -25.64 -13.20
CA ASN A 810 -17.05 -25.61 -12.20
C ASN A 810 -17.49 -27.05 -11.87
N LEU A 811 -17.63 -27.36 -10.59
CA LEU A 811 -18.24 -28.60 -10.11
C LEU A 811 -19.31 -28.29 -9.06
N MET A 812 -20.32 -29.15 -8.97
CA MET A 812 -21.38 -29.08 -7.97
C MET A 812 -21.28 -30.33 -7.10
N LEU A 813 -20.63 -30.22 -5.94
CA LEU A 813 -20.37 -31.38 -5.09
C LEU A 813 -21.36 -31.50 -3.93
N ILE A 814 -21.99 -30.39 -3.53
CA ILE A 814 -22.87 -30.33 -2.38
C ILE A 814 -24.13 -29.49 -2.67
N PRO A 815 -25.28 -29.76 -2.02
CA PRO A 815 -26.56 -29.10 -2.35
C PRO A 815 -26.67 -27.65 -1.87
N GLN A 816 -25.83 -27.22 -0.92
CA GLN A 816 -25.97 -25.95 -0.19
C GLN A 816 -25.97 -24.75 -1.12
N MET A 817 -25.10 -24.72 -2.13
CA MET A 817 -25.08 -23.62 -3.09
C MET A 817 -26.32 -23.59 -3.98
N SER A 818 -26.86 -24.75 -4.36
CA SER A 818 -28.13 -24.83 -5.09
C SER A 818 -29.31 -24.34 -4.24
N ILE A 819 -29.29 -24.60 -2.93
CA ILE A 819 -30.28 -24.03 -1.98
C ILE A 819 -30.15 -22.51 -1.94
N CYS A 820 -28.94 -21.97 -1.73
CA CYS A 820 -28.71 -20.53 -1.70
C CYS A 820 -29.21 -19.84 -2.97
N LEU A 821 -28.89 -20.39 -4.14
CA LEU A 821 -29.30 -19.84 -5.43
C LEU A 821 -30.82 -19.96 -5.67
N THR A 822 -31.45 -21.02 -5.17
CA THR A 822 -32.92 -21.15 -5.15
C THR A 822 -33.55 -20.03 -4.32
N LYS A 823 -33.02 -19.75 -3.12
CA LYS A 823 -33.54 -18.67 -2.25
C LYS A 823 -33.25 -17.28 -2.79
N GLY A 824 -32.20 -17.12 -3.58
CA GLY A 824 -31.93 -15.91 -4.34
C GLY A 824 -32.84 -15.70 -5.56
N GLY A 825 -33.68 -16.69 -5.91
CA GLY A 825 -34.56 -16.61 -7.08
C GLY A 825 -33.83 -16.77 -8.43
N PHE A 826 -32.62 -17.32 -8.42
CA PHE A 826 -31.80 -17.44 -9.64
C PHE A 826 -32.11 -18.69 -10.47
N LEU A 827 -32.60 -19.75 -9.82
CA LEU A 827 -32.76 -21.06 -10.46
C LEU A 827 -34.16 -21.27 -11.02
N SER A 828 -34.23 -21.79 -12.25
CA SER A 828 -35.50 -22.15 -12.86
C SER A 828 -36.15 -23.33 -12.11
N PRO A 829 -37.43 -23.23 -11.71
CA PRO A 829 -38.20 -24.37 -11.18
C PRO A 829 -38.35 -25.54 -12.16
N ASP A 830 -38.33 -25.29 -13.47
CA ASP A 830 -38.46 -26.36 -14.49
C ASP A 830 -37.11 -26.90 -14.98
N GLY A 831 -36.00 -26.38 -14.42
CA GLY A 831 -34.67 -26.91 -14.66
C GLY A 831 -34.13 -26.64 -16.07
N LYS A 832 -34.59 -25.58 -16.75
CA LYS A 832 -34.14 -25.22 -18.11
C LYS A 832 -33.70 -23.76 -18.20
N CYS A 833 -32.65 -23.51 -18.99
CA CYS A 833 -32.28 -22.16 -19.41
C CYS A 833 -33.08 -21.80 -20.67
N LYS A 834 -34.20 -21.11 -20.51
CA LYS A 834 -35.11 -20.75 -21.63
C LYS A 834 -34.76 -19.38 -22.20
N THR A 835 -33.53 -19.24 -22.70
CA THR A 835 -32.94 -17.95 -23.06
C THR A 835 -33.77 -17.20 -24.12
N PHE A 836 -34.08 -15.93 -23.84
CA PHE A 836 -34.89 -15.01 -24.63
C PHE A 836 -36.37 -15.42 -24.84
N ASP A 837 -36.83 -16.52 -24.24
CA ASP A 837 -38.22 -16.97 -24.33
C ASP A 837 -39.12 -16.20 -23.35
N LYS A 838 -40.40 -16.02 -23.69
CA LYS A 838 -41.41 -15.38 -22.82
C LYS A 838 -41.57 -16.09 -21.46
N THR A 839 -41.24 -17.36 -21.38
CA THR A 839 -41.35 -18.18 -20.17
C THR A 839 -40.05 -18.31 -19.39
N ALA A 840 -38.99 -17.57 -19.77
CA ALA A 840 -37.73 -17.45 -19.04
C ALA A 840 -37.97 -17.13 -17.54
N ASN A 841 -37.47 -17.99 -16.65
CA ASN A 841 -37.77 -17.95 -15.22
C ASN A 841 -36.57 -18.37 -14.34
N GLY A 842 -35.35 -18.22 -14.86
CA GLY A 842 -34.10 -18.58 -14.16
C GLY A 842 -33.23 -19.51 -14.98
N TYR A 843 -32.06 -19.84 -14.44
CA TYR A 843 -31.12 -20.77 -15.08
C TYR A 843 -31.09 -22.13 -14.36
N VAL A 844 -30.58 -23.16 -15.03
CA VAL A 844 -30.24 -24.45 -14.41
C VAL A 844 -28.74 -24.56 -14.23
N ARG A 845 -28.27 -24.95 -13.04
CA ARG A 845 -26.83 -25.05 -12.76
C ARG A 845 -26.19 -26.20 -13.53
N SER A 846 -24.91 -26.06 -13.83
CA SER A 846 -24.14 -27.08 -14.53
C SER A 846 -22.67 -27.12 -14.13
N GLU A 847 -22.05 -28.29 -14.29
CA GLU A 847 -20.62 -28.55 -14.18
C GLU A 847 -19.94 -28.49 -15.56
N GLY A 848 -18.65 -28.19 -15.57
CA GLY A 848 -17.87 -28.24 -16.81
C GLY A 848 -16.46 -27.72 -16.64
N CYS A 849 -15.59 -28.09 -17.57
CA CYS A 849 -14.24 -27.55 -17.72
C CYS A 849 -13.95 -27.29 -19.20
N GLY A 850 -13.49 -26.09 -19.51
CA GLY A 850 -13.00 -25.75 -20.83
C GLY A 850 -11.67 -25.02 -20.72
N LEU A 851 -10.76 -25.28 -21.66
CA LEU A 851 -9.44 -24.65 -21.72
C LEU A 851 -9.08 -24.28 -23.16
N VAL A 852 -8.30 -23.21 -23.31
CA VAL A 852 -7.64 -22.81 -24.55
C VAL A 852 -6.16 -22.59 -24.32
N LEU A 853 -5.34 -22.92 -25.33
CA LEU A 853 -3.93 -22.58 -25.39
C LEU A 853 -3.74 -21.37 -26.31
N LEU A 854 -3.08 -20.35 -25.79
CA LEU A 854 -2.93 -19.04 -26.40
C LEU A 854 -1.46 -18.73 -26.65
N LYS A 855 -1.16 -18.14 -27.81
CA LYS A 855 0.16 -17.58 -28.16
C LYS A 855 -0.05 -16.24 -28.87
N ARG A 856 0.96 -15.37 -28.90
CA ARG A 856 0.94 -14.22 -29.82
C ARG A 856 0.82 -14.74 -31.25
N LEU A 857 -0.02 -14.14 -32.08
CA LEU A 857 -0.33 -14.63 -33.43
C LEU A 857 0.93 -14.79 -34.28
N ASP A 858 1.85 -13.83 -34.19
CA ASP A 858 3.12 -13.89 -34.93
C ASP A 858 4.02 -15.03 -34.45
N ASP A 859 4.02 -15.32 -33.14
CA ASP A 859 4.80 -16.41 -32.58
C ASP A 859 4.20 -17.78 -32.93
N ALA A 860 2.87 -17.89 -32.92
CA ALA A 860 2.15 -19.06 -33.42
C ALA A 860 2.47 -19.32 -34.90
N LYS A 861 2.44 -18.27 -35.74
CA LYS A 861 2.80 -18.36 -37.16
C LYS A 861 4.27 -18.75 -37.37
N LYS A 862 5.19 -18.18 -36.60
CA LYS A 862 6.63 -18.54 -36.65
C LYS A 862 6.90 -19.97 -36.20
N ALA A 863 6.22 -20.42 -35.15
CA ALA A 863 6.27 -21.81 -34.69
C ALA A 863 5.59 -22.78 -35.68
N GLY A 864 4.79 -22.23 -36.61
CA GLY A 864 3.98 -22.98 -37.56
C GLY A 864 2.87 -23.77 -36.86
N ASP A 865 2.31 -23.21 -35.80
CA ASP A 865 1.17 -23.76 -35.08
C ASP A 865 -0.10 -23.62 -35.93
N THR A 866 -1.03 -24.55 -35.75
CA THR A 866 -2.40 -24.42 -36.27
C THR A 866 -3.12 -23.32 -35.49
N VAL A 867 -3.66 -22.31 -36.18
CA VAL A 867 -4.44 -21.23 -35.55
C VAL A 867 -5.92 -21.52 -35.73
N LEU A 868 -6.58 -21.98 -34.66
CA LEU A 868 -8.01 -22.32 -34.64
C LEU A 868 -8.90 -21.09 -34.72
N ALA A 869 -8.47 -20.00 -34.09
CA ALA A 869 -9.10 -18.68 -34.14
C ALA A 869 -8.12 -17.63 -33.65
N THR A 870 -8.40 -16.35 -33.93
CA THR A 870 -7.66 -15.20 -33.42
C THR A 870 -8.57 -14.34 -32.58
N ILE A 871 -8.14 -13.99 -31.38
CA ILE A 871 -8.77 -12.98 -30.53
C ILE A 871 -8.31 -11.61 -31.03
N LEU A 872 -9.27 -10.82 -31.54
CA LEU A 872 -9.02 -9.50 -32.11
C LEU A 872 -9.11 -8.40 -31.08
N GLY A 873 -10.04 -8.52 -30.13
CA GLY A 873 -10.23 -7.56 -29.04
C GLY A 873 -11.00 -8.19 -27.89
N SER A 874 -10.74 -7.70 -26.67
CA SER A 874 -11.46 -8.14 -25.47
C SER A 874 -11.54 -7.05 -24.42
N ALA A 875 -12.72 -6.85 -23.85
CA ALA A 875 -12.96 -5.86 -22.81
C ALA A 875 -13.54 -6.51 -21.55
N VAL A 876 -13.19 -5.91 -20.41
CA VAL A 876 -13.76 -6.23 -19.10
C VAL A 876 -14.11 -4.92 -18.40
N ASN A 877 -15.32 -4.82 -17.86
CA ASN A 877 -15.73 -3.67 -17.05
C ASN A 877 -16.62 -4.08 -15.87
N GLN A 878 -17.24 -3.10 -15.23
CA GLN A 878 -18.11 -3.28 -14.07
C GLN A 878 -19.42 -2.51 -14.25
N ASP A 879 -20.51 -3.10 -13.78
CA ASP A 879 -21.86 -2.51 -13.77
C ASP A 879 -21.94 -1.22 -12.94
N GLY A 880 -21.04 -1.04 -11.95
CA GLY A 880 -20.98 0.16 -11.13
C GLY A 880 -22.21 0.31 -10.21
N PRO A 881 -22.73 1.53 -9.99
CA PRO A 881 -23.93 1.73 -9.17
C PRO A 881 -25.19 1.31 -9.94
N SER A 882 -25.46 0.00 -10.02
CA SER A 882 -26.71 -0.55 -10.55
C SER A 882 -27.83 -0.54 -9.49
N HIS A 883 -29.05 -0.88 -9.88
CA HIS A 883 -30.23 -0.88 -8.98
C HIS A 883 -30.10 -1.80 -7.77
N ALA A 884 -29.27 -2.83 -7.85
CA ALA A 884 -28.89 -3.72 -6.76
C ALA A 884 -27.57 -4.42 -7.14
N ILE A 885 -26.82 -4.90 -6.16
CA ILE A 885 -25.52 -5.56 -6.39
C ILE A 885 -25.56 -6.74 -7.38
N PHE A 886 -26.73 -7.38 -7.55
CA PHE A 886 -26.94 -8.50 -8.47
C PHE A 886 -27.76 -8.15 -9.72
N ALA A 887 -28.17 -6.88 -9.87
CA ALA A 887 -28.92 -6.43 -11.04
C ALA A 887 -27.95 -6.03 -12.16
N PRO A 888 -28.15 -6.55 -13.39
CA PRO A 888 -27.29 -6.21 -14.53
C PRO A 888 -27.48 -4.76 -14.97
N ASN A 889 -26.47 -4.18 -15.62
CA ASN A 889 -26.52 -2.83 -16.17
C ASN A 889 -26.29 -2.83 -17.69
N GLY A 890 -27.36 -2.55 -18.46
CA GLY A 890 -27.29 -2.54 -19.93
C GLY A 890 -26.30 -1.51 -20.50
N GLN A 891 -26.16 -0.34 -19.87
CA GLN A 891 -25.18 0.65 -20.32
C GLN A 891 -23.74 0.15 -20.12
N ALA A 892 -23.48 -0.57 -19.03
CA ALA A 892 -22.18 -1.18 -18.82
C ALA A 892 -21.90 -2.28 -19.86
N GLN A 893 -22.91 -3.07 -20.24
CA GLN A 893 -22.78 -4.05 -21.33
C GLN A 893 -22.47 -3.38 -22.67
N ILE A 894 -23.19 -2.31 -23.04
CA ILE A 894 -22.94 -1.49 -24.24
C ILE A 894 -21.49 -0.99 -24.26
N ASN A 895 -21.02 -0.39 -23.16
CA ASN A 895 -19.66 0.13 -23.05
C ASN A 895 -18.62 -0.99 -23.17
N CYS A 896 -18.91 -2.18 -22.64
CA CYS A 896 -18.04 -3.35 -22.75
C CYS A 896 -17.97 -3.84 -24.21
N TYR A 897 -19.10 -3.87 -24.91
CA TYR A 897 -19.17 -4.23 -26.33
C TYR A 897 -18.37 -3.27 -27.21
N GLN A 898 -18.57 -1.97 -27.02
CA GLN A 898 -17.86 -0.91 -27.76
C GLN A 898 -16.36 -0.99 -27.52
N ALA A 899 -15.91 -1.13 -26.26
CA ALA A 899 -14.50 -1.24 -25.95
C ALA A 899 -13.82 -2.46 -26.60
N ALA A 900 -14.52 -3.59 -26.72
CA ALA A 900 -13.99 -4.77 -27.40
C ALA A 900 -13.93 -4.57 -28.93
N LEU A 901 -14.93 -3.90 -29.52
CA LEU A 901 -14.96 -3.53 -30.93
C LEU A 901 -13.85 -2.54 -31.30
N ASP A 902 -13.68 -1.51 -30.47
CA ASP A 902 -12.62 -0.51 -30.62
C ASP A 902 -11.24 -1.15 -30.56
N GLU A 903 -11.04 -2.12 -29.66
CA GLU A 903 -9.78 -2.86 -29.62
C GLU A 903 -9.59 -3.77 -30.84
N ALA A 904 -10.67 -4.42 -31.31
CA ALA A 904 -10.61 -5.28 -32.47
C ALA A 904 -10.39 -4.52 -33.80
N ASP A 905 -10.66 -3.21 -33.82
CA ASP A 905 -10.69 -2.36 -35.01
C ASP A 905 -11.67 -2.91 -36.06
N ILE A 906 -12.89 -3.24 -35.60
CA ILE A 906 -13.96 -3.86 -36.41
C ILE A 906 -15.28 -3.11 -36.21
N HIS A 907 -16.01 -2.92 -37.30
CA HIS A 907 -17.36 -2.34 -37.25
C HIS A 907 -18.38 -3.36 -36.73
N PRO A 908 -19.34 -2.97 -35.86
CA PRO A 908 -20.33 -3.89 -35.29
C PRO A 908 -21.08 -4.74 -36.31
N HIS A 909 -21.35 -4.17 -37.49
CA HIS A 909 -22.06 -4.84 -38.59
C HIS A 909 -21.32 -6.05 -39.16
N GLN A 910 -20.00 -6.13 -38.98
CA GLN A 910 -19.20 -7.26 -39.46
C GLN A 910 -19.34 -8.50 -38.57
N ILE A 911 -19.79 -8.34 -37.32
CA ILE A 911 -20.09 -9.47 -36.44
C ILE A 911 -21.34 -10.18 -36.96
N GLY A 912 -21.23 -11.47 -37.23
CA GLY A 912 -22.36 -12.28 -37.71
C GLY A 912 -22.94 -13.22 -36.65
N LEU A 913 -22.22 -13.45 -35.55
CA LEU A 913 -22.64 -14.32 -34.45
C LEU A 913 -22.26 -13.68 -33.12
N ILE A 914 -23.21 -13.58 -32.19
CA ILE A 914 -22.94 -13.30 -30.78
C ILE A 914 -23.37 -14.51 -29.97
N GLU A 915 -22.43 -15.13 -29.28
CA GLU A 915 -22.71 -16.05 -28.20
C GLU A 915 -22.94 -15.23 -26.92
N SER A 916 -24.21 -15.07 -26.57
CA SER A 916 -24.67 -14.26 -25.45
C SER A 916 -24.36 -14.90 -24.08
N HIS A 917 -24.43 -14.10 -23.03
CA HIS A 917 -24.49 -14.60 -21.67
C HIS A 917 -25.80 -15.37 -21.44
N GLY A 918 -26.95 -14.83 -21.81
CA GLY A 918 -28.19 -15.57 -22.09
C GLY A 918 -28.59 -16.59 -21.02
N THR A 919 -28.92 -16.14 -19.81
CA THR A 919 -29.17 -17.03 -18.66
C THR A 919 -30.58 -17.61 -18.60
N GLY A 920 -31.51 -17.14 -19.43
CA GLY A 920 -32.91 -17.57 -19.31
C GLY A 920 -33.63 -16.83 -18.19
N THR A 921 -33.19 -15.60 -17.88
CA THR A 921 -33.87 -14.72 -16.92
C THR A 921 -34.67 -13.66 -17.67
N GLN A 922 -35.93 -13.46 -17.28
CA GLN A 922 -36.83 -12.60 -18.05
C GLN A 922 -36.31 -11.16 -18.22
N LEU A 923 -35.77 -10.56 -17.16
CA LEU A 923 -35.23 -9.20 -17.21
C LEU A 923 -33.78 -9.16 -17.75
N GLY A 924 -32.93 -10.11 -17.33
CA GLY A 924 -31.52 -10.14 -17.76
C GLY A 924 -31.38 -10.37 -19.26
N ASP A 925 -32.14 -11.30 -19.81
CA ASP A 925 -32.15 -11.57 -21.26
C ASP A 925 -32.67 -10.36 -22.06
N ALA A 926 -33.64 -9.62 -21.52
CA ALA A 926 -34.15 -8.41 -22.16
C ALA A 926 -33.11 -7.28 -22.17
N ILE A 927 -32.42 -7.06 -21.04
CA ILE A 927 -31.35 -6.06 -20.91
C ILE A 927 -30.19 -6.38 -21.85
N GLU A 928 -29.77 -7.65 -21.90
CA GLU A 928 -28.71 -8.09 -22.80
C GLU A 928 -29.10 -7.89 -24.27
N MET A 929 -30.30 -8.29 -24.66
CA MET A 929 -30.77 -8.11 -26.04
C MET A 929 -30.84 -6.63 -26.44
N GLN A 930 -31.37 -5.77 -25.58
CA GLN A 930 -31.42 -4.32 -25.84
C GLN A 930 -30.02 -3.73 -25.98
N SER A 931 -29.07 -4.18 -25.16
CA SER A 931 -27.67 -3.76 -25.24
C SER A 931 -27.00 -4.23 -26.53
N ILE A 932 -27.31 -5.45 -27.00
CA ILE A 932 -26.87 -5.96 -28.29
C ILE A 932 -27.47 -5.13 -29.43
N GLN A 933 -28.78 -4.85 -29.39
CA GLN A 933 -29.45 -4.06 -30.42
C GLN A 933 -28.83 -2.66 -30.55
N ALA A 934 -28.55 -2.01 -29.41
CA ALA A 934 -27.96 -0.68 -29.34
C ALA A 934 -26.54 -0.57 -29.92
N VAL A 935 -25.82 -1.69 -30.10
CA VAL A 935 -24.45 -1.68 -30.63
C VAL A 935 -24.35 -2.35 -31.99
N TYR A 936 -24.99 -3.52 -32.14
CA TYR A 936 -24.77 -4.41 -33.28
C TYR A 936 -25.89 -4.38 -34.33
N ASP A 937 -27.06 -3.84 -34.01
CA ASP A 937 -28.25 -3.88 -34.87
C ASP A 937 -28.71 -2.51 -35.36
N LEU A 938 -28.18 -1.41 -34.80
CA LEU A 938 -28.41 -0.05 -35.28
C LEU A 938 -28.04 0.06 -36.76
N ASP A 939 -29.00 0.44 -37.61
CA ASP A 939 -28.86 0.58 -39.07
C ASP A 939 -28.36 -0.67 -39.82
N ARG A 940 -28.53 -1.86 -39.21
CA ARG A 940 -28.13 -3.12 -39.83
C ARG A 940 -29.10 -3.52 -40.96
N GLU A 941 -28.56 -3.64 -42.17
CA GLU A 941 -29.28 -4.20 -43.33
C GLU A 941 -29.77 -5.63 -43.04
N LYS A 942 -30.99 -5.96 -43.48
CA LYS A 942 -31.62 -7.26 -43.20
C LYS A 942 -30.84 -8.44 -43.79
N GLU A 943 -30.20 -8.20 -44.92
CA GLU A 943 -29.33 -9.12 -45.65
C GLU A 943 -28.06 -9.45 -44.85
N ASN A 944 -27.66 -8.56 -43.93
CA ASN A 944 -26.54 -8.74 -43.03
C ASN A 944 -27.00 -9.22 -41.64
N THR A 945 -27.81 -10.29 -41.59
CA THR A 945 -28.36 -10.91 -40.36
C THR A 945 -27.33 -11.11 -39.23
N LEU A 946 -27.73 -10.87 -37.98
CA LEU A 946 -26.95 -11.19 -36.79
C LEU A 946 -27.56 -12.39 -36.05
N TYR A 947 -26.82 -13.48 -35.91
CA TYR A 947 -27.27 -14.63 -35.13
C TYR A 947 -26.91 -14.47 -33.66
N ILE A 948 -27.85 -14.75 -32.75
CA ILE A 948 -27.59 -14.71 -31.30
C ILE A 948 -27.81 -16.10 -30.70
N GLY A 949 -26.74 -16.68 -30.17
CA GLY A 949 -26.72 -18.00 -29.54
C GLY A 949 -26.64 -17.93 -28.02
N ALA A 950 -27.07 -19.00 -27.34
CA ALA A 950 -26.81 -19.22 -25.92
C ALA A 950 -26.64 -20.72 -25.60
N VAL A 951 -25.41 -21.18 -25.43
CA VAL A 951 -25.09 -22.59 -25.14
C VAL A 951 -25.70 -23.11 -23.84
N LYS A 952 -26.07 -22.19 -22.94
CA LYS A 952 -26.74 -22.53 -21.68
C LYS A 952 -28.06 -23.24 -21.89
N SER A 953 -28.71 -23.09 -23.05
CA SER A 953 -29.91 -23.84 -23.40
C SER A 953 -29.65 -25.34 -23.59
N ASN A 954 -28.41 -25.74 -23.95
CA ASN A 954 -28.05 -27.13 -24.18
C ASN A 954 -27.45 -27.78 -22.94
N ILE A 955 -26.50 -27.09 -22.29
CA ILE A 955 -25.68 -27.68 -21.22
C ILE A 955 -26.00 -27.14 -19.84
N GLY A 956 -26.91 -26.16 -19.72
CA GLY A 956 -27.11 -25.40 -18.49
C GLY A 956 -26.04 -24.35 -18.26
N HIS A 957 -26.09 -23.67 -17.12
CA HIS A 957 -25.12 -22.65 -16.78
C HIS A 957 -23.93 -23.25 -16.03
N THR A 958 -22.79 -23.41 -16.72
CA THR A 958 -21.53 -23.92 -16.14
C THR A 958 -20.79 -22.91 -15.25
N GLU A 959 -21.51 -21.93 -14.70
CA GLU A 959 -21.04 -20.86 -13.79
C GLU A 959 -19.68 -20.27 -14.17
N SER A 960 -18.61 -20.53 -13.41
CA SER A 960 -17.26 -20.04 -13.68
C SER A 960 -16.69 -20.49 -15.04
N ALA A 961 -17.15 -21.61 -15.59
CA ALA A 961 -16.77 -22.15 -16.89
C ALA A 961 -17.73 -21.73 -18.04
N ALA A 962 -18.69 -20.83 -17.79
CA ALA A 962 -19.69 -20.45 -18.79
C ALA A 962 -19.11 -19.67 -19.98
N GLY A 963 -18.18 -18.75 -19.71
CA GLY A 963 -17.52 -17.97 -20.75
C GLY A 963 -16.71 -18.83 -21.71
N ILE A 964 -15.96 -19.80 -21.19
CA ILE A 964 -15.14 -20.70 -22.02
C ILE A 964 -15.99 -21.67 -22.85
N ALA A 965 -17.13 -22.14 -22.35
CA ALA A 965 -18.07 -22.96 -23.12
C ALA A 965 -18.61 -22.21 -24.34
N GLY A 966 -19.00 -20.94 -24.15
CA GLY A 966 -19.44 -20.06 -25.24
C GLY A 966 -18.32 -19.71 -26.23
N LEU A 967 -17.10 -19.50 -25.73
CA LEU A 967 -15.91 -19.27 -26.55
C LEU A 967 -15.63 -20.46 -27.47
N ILE A 968 -15.58 -21.68 -26.93
CA ILE A 968 -15.35 -22.90 -27.72
C ILE A 968 -16.46 -23.10 -28.75
N LYS A 969 -17.74 -22.92 -28.38
CA LYS A 969 -18.86 -22.99 -29.34
C LYS A 969 -18.68 -22.00 -30.49
N SER A 970 -18.25 -20.77 -30.20
CA SER A 970 -18.08 -19.72 -31.22
C SER A 970 -16.91 -20.02 -32.17
N ILE A 971 -15.81 -20.57 -31.66
CA ILE A 971 -14.68 -21.06 -32.46
C ILE A 971 -15.15 -22.16 -33.41
N LEU A 972 -15.89 -23.14 -32.90
CA LEU A 972 -16.42 -24.25 -33.70
C LEU A 972 -17.42 -23.75 -34.75
N ALA A 973 -18.33 -22.84 -34.40
CA ALA A 973 -19.28 -22.25 -35.34
C ALA A 973 -18.59 -21.46 -36.48
N LEU A 974 -17.53 -20.72 -36.16
CA LEU A 974 -16.71 -20.02 -37.15
C LEU A 974 -15.97 -20.99 -38.07
N ASN A 975 -15.35 -22.04 -37.54
CA ASN A 975 -14.61 -22.98 -38.37
C ASN A 975 -15.53 -23.86 -39.24
N GLN A 976 -16.65 -24.33 -38.66
CA GLN A 976 -17.57 -25.25 -39.33
C GLN A 976 -18.63 -24.52 -40.18
N GLN A 977 -18.68 -23.18 -40.12
CA GLN A 977 -19.68 -22.34 -40.81
C GLN A 977 -21.12 -22.84 -40.56
N TRP A 978 -21.43 -23.09 -39.29
CA TRP A 978 -22.70 -23.65 -38.83
C TRP A 978 -23.19 -22.89 -37.60
N ILE A 979 -24.51 -22.70 -37.52
CA ILE A 979 -25.17 -22.04 -36.39
C ILE A 979 -26.00 -23.09 -35.64
N PRO A 980 -25.64 -23.46 -34.39
CA PRO A 980 -26.45 -24.34 -33.55
C PRO A 980 -27.74 -23.67 -33.07
N ALA A 981 -28.79 -24.46 -32.84
CA ALA A 981 -30.05 -24.00 -32.28
C ALA A 981 -29.94 -23.53 -30.81
N ASN A 982 -30.74 -22.54 -30.44
CA ASN A 982 -31.10 -22.22 -29.06
C ASN A 982 -32.27 -23.12 -28.64
N LEU A 983 -32.05 -24.00 -27.67
CA LEU A 983 -33.11 -24.87 -27.17
C LEU A 983 -34.12 -24.08 -26.34
N HIS A 984 -35.34 -24.62 -26.26
CA HIS A 984 -36.45 -24.09 -25.46
C HIS A 984 -36.97 -22.70 -25.85
N PHE A 985 -36.43 -22.08 -26.90
CA PHE A 985 -36.96 -20.85 -27.46
C PHE A 985 -38.17 -21.16 -28.36
N THR A 986 -39.36 -20.75 -27.93
CA THR A 986 -40.61 -20.92 -28.67
C THR A 986 -41.25 -19.59 -29.03
N ASN A 987 -41.29 -18.65 -28.08
CA ASN A 987 -41.89 -17.32 -28.27
C ASN A 987 -40.98 -16.26 -27.66
N LEU A 988 -40.79 -15.15 -28.37
CA LEU A 988 -39.96 -14.04 -27.89
C LEU A 988 -40.51 -13.45 -26.59
N ASN A 989 -39.59 -13.15 -25.66
CA ASN A 989 -39.87 -12.40 -24.46
C ASN A 989 -40.53 -11.05 -24.78
N SER A 990 -41.63 -10.73 -24.09
CA SER A 990 -42.45 -9.52 -24.33
C SER A 990 -41.70 -8.21 -24.09
N HIS A 991 -40.58 -8.25 -23.36
CA HIS A 991 -39.71 -7.08 -23.12
C HIS A 991 -38.66 -6.86 -24.23
N ILE A 992 -38.64 -7.73 -25.24
CA ILE A 992 -37.75 -7.63 -26.40
C ILE A 992 -38.56 -7.27 -27.64
N HIS A 993 -38.08 -6.30 -28.41
CA HIS A 993 -38.78 -5.80 -29.61
C HIS A 993 -37.86 -5.85 -30.83
N PHE A 994 -38.24 -6.63 -31.85
CA PHE A 994 -37.49 -6.79 -33.11
C PHE A 994 -38.04 -5.93 -34.26
N LYS A 995 -38.66 -4.79 -33.98
CA LYS A 995 -39.19 -3.93 -35.05
C LYS A 995 -38.04 -3.43 -35.93
N ASN A 996 -37.98 -3.91 -37.17
CA ASN A 996 -36.90 -3.66 -38.15
C ASN A 996 -35.51 -4.22 -37.77
N SER A 997 -35.44 -5.18 -36.86
CA SER A 997 -34.19 -5.83 -36.47
C SER A 997 -33.72 -6.86 -37.50
N ALA A 998 -32.41 -6.95 -37.73
CA ALA A 998 -31.77 -8.01 -38.52
C ALA A 998 -31.28 -9.17 -37.63
N ILE A 999 -31.66 -9.20 -36.35
CA ILE A 999 -31.31 -10.26 -35.40
C ILE A 999 -32.16 -11.51 -35.66
N VAL A 1000 -31.51 -12.67 -35.59
CA VAL A 1000 -32.15 -13.98 -35.62
C VAL A 1000 -31.72 -14.80 -34.41
N LEU A 1001 -32.71 -15.32 -33.68
CA LEU A 1001 -32.54 -16.35 -32.65
C LEU A 1001 -32.76 -17.72 -33.31
N PRO A 1002 -31.71 -18.51 -33.58
CA PRO A 1002 -31.83 -19.79 -34.27
C PRO A 1002 -32.59 -20.79 -33.39
N ASN A 1003 -33.67 -21.36 -33.91
CA ASN A 1003 -34.41 -22.47 -33.28
C ASN A 1003 -34.04 -23.85 -33.88
N GLU A 1004 -33.30 -23.84 -34.98
CA GLU A 1004 -32.81 -25.01 -35.69
C GLU A 1004 -31.32 -24.87 -35.96
N SER A 1005 -30.62 -26.01 -36.07
CA SER A 1005 -29.20 -26.04 -36.41
C SER A 1005 -29.04 -26.08 -37.93
N PHE A 1006 -28.26 -25.19 -38.52
CA PHE A 1006 -28.10 -25.12 -39.98
C PHE A 1006 -26.70 -24.68 -40.43
N SER A 1007 -26.35 -25.10 -41.65
CA SER A 1007 -25.14 -24.69 -42.36
C SER A 1007 -25.29 -23.32 -43.03
N LEU A 1008 -24.28 -22.46 -42.94
CA LEU A 1008 -24.20 -21.20 -43.67
C LEU A 1008 -23.64 -21.43 -45.09
N LYS A 1009 -24.50 -21.81 -46.04
CA LYS A 1009 -24.07 -22.14 -47.42
C LYS A 1009 -23.78 -20.91 -48.29
N ASN A 1010 -24.50 -19.80 -48.07
CA ASN A 1010 -24.51 -18.64 -48.98
C ASN A 1010 -23.93 -17.36 -48.34
N ARG A 1011 -23.45 -17.45 -47.10
CA ARG A 1011 -22.86 -16.33 -46.35
C ARG A 1011 -21.77 -16.86 -45.46
N GLN A 1012 -20.70 -16.08 -45.35
CA GLN A 1012 -19.54 -16.50 -44.58
C GLN A 1012 -19.47 -15.77 -43.24
N LEU A 1013 -19.48 -16.53 -42.16
CA LEU A 1013 -19.28 -16.04 -40.81
C LEU A 1013 -17.79 -15.80 -40.58
N LYS A 1014 -17.36 -14.53 -40.67
CA LYS A 1014 -15.95 -14.15 -40.46
C LYS A 1014 -15.62 -13.78 -39.02
N TYR A 1015 -16.59 -13.16 -38.34
CA TYR A 1015 -16.41 -12.64 -36.99
C TYR A 1015 -17.54 -13.08 -36.08
N ALA A 1016 -17.15 -13.51 -34.88
CA ALA A 1016 -18.08 -13.80 -33.79
C ALA A 1016 -17.67 -13.03 -32.54
N ALA A 1017 -18.61 -12.82 -31.64
CA ALA A 1017 -18.34 -12.28 -30.32
C ALA A 1017 -18.94 -13.13 -29.21
N VAL A 1018 -18.37 -13.07 -28.02
CA VAL A 1018 -18.75 -13.88 -26.86
C VAL A 1018 -18.91 -12.99 -25.65
N SER A 1019 -20.05 -13.06 -24.97
CA SER A 1019 -20.35 -12.29 -23.77
C SER A 1019 -20.44 -13.19 -22.54
N SER A 1020 -19.92 -12.72 -21.40
CA SER A 1020 -20.20 -13.34 -20.10
C SER A 1020 -20.25 -12.32 -18.98
N PHE A 1021 -21.35 -12.33 -18.21
CA PHE A 1021 -21.62 -11.34 -17.18
C PHE A 1021 -21.64 -11.99 -15.81
N GLY A 1022 -20.81 -11.50 -14.90
CA GLY A 1022 -20.74 -11.99 -13.53
C GLY A 1022 -21.87 -11.40 -12.71
N ILE A 1023 -22.50 -12.23 -11.86
CA ILE A 1023 -23.60 -11.79 -10.99
C ILE A 1023 -23.24 -10.60 -10.09
N ALA A 1024 -21.95 -10.38 -9.79
CA ALA A 1024 -21.47 -9.25 -9.01
C ALA A 1024 -21.11 -8.01 -9.87
N GLY A 1025 -21.55 -7.98 -11.13
CA GLY A 1025 -21.43 -6.84 -12.05
C GLY A 1025 -20.20 -6.84 -12.98
N THR A 1026 -19.30 -7.81 -12.88
CA THR A 1026 -18.11 -7.85 -13.78
C THR A 1026 -18.48 -8.43 -15.14
N ASN A 1027 -18.45 -7.60 -16.18
CA ASN A 1027 -18.77 -8.00 -17.56
C ASN A 1027 -17.50 -8.31 -18.35
N ALA A 1028 -17.57 -9.28 -19.25
CA ALA A 1028 -16.52 -9.57 -20.21
C ALA A 1028 -17.12 -9.77 -21.61
N HIS A 1029 -16.44 -9.23 -22.63
CA HIS A 1029 -16.80 -9.39 -24.04
C HIS A 1029 -15.56 -9.60 -24.90
N MET A 1030 -15.63 -10.49 -25.88
CA MET A 1030 -14.49 -10.87 -26.72
C MET A 1030 -14.88 -11.02 -28.18
N ILE A 1031 -14.02 -10.58 -29.11
CA ILE A 1031 -14.22 -10.65 -30.55
C ILE A 1031 -13.20 -11.59 -31.17
N LEU A 1032 -13.69 -12.47 -32.04
CA LEU A 1032 -12.93 -13.56 -32.64
C LEU A 1032 -13.00 -13.48 -34.17
N SER A 1033 -11.96 -13.96 -34.82
CA SER A 1033 -11.94 -14.26 -36.25
C SER A 1033 -11.28 -15.59 -36.54
N VAL A 1034 -11.48 -16.12 -37.74
CA VAL A 1034 -10.75 -17.27 -38.30
C VAL A 1034 -10.04 -16.87 -39.60
N ASP A 1035 -8.79 -17.32 -39.77
CA ASP A 1035 -8.04 -17.19 -41.03
C ASP A 1035 -8.38 -18.42 -41.90
N GLN A 1036 -8.93 -18.21 -43.09
CA GLN A 1036 -9.62 -19.26 -43.87
C GLN A 1036 -8.71 -20.26 -44.61
N ASN A 1037 -7.41 -20.32 -44.28
CA ASN A 1037 -6.44 -21.21 -44.93
C ASN A 1037 -6.10 -22.44 -44.07
N VAL A 1038 -6.90 -22.74 -43.05
CA VAL A 1038 -6.66 -23.86 -42.13
C VAL A 1038 -7.83 -24.83 -42.24
N GLU A 1039 -7.66 -25.94 -42.97
CA GLU A 1039 -8.51 -27.12 -42.82
C GLU A 1039 -8.19 -27.77 -41.47
N LEU A 1040 -9.22 -27.97 -40.65
CA LEU A 1040 -9.16 -28.53 -39.29
C LEU A 1040 -9.10 -30.06 -39.30
#